data_AF-A0A7K5KW66-F1
#
_entry.id   AF-A0A7K5KW66-F1
#
_cell.length_a   1.000
_cell.length_b   1.000
_cell.length_c   1.000
_cell.angle_alpha   90.00
_cell.angle_beta   90.00
_cell.angle_gamma   90.00
#
_symmetry.space_group_name_H-M   'P 1'
#
loop_
_entity.id
_entity.type
_entity.pdbx_description
1 polymer ?
#
loop_
_entity_poly.entity_id
_entity_poly.type
_entity_poly.pdbx_seq_one_letter_code
_entity_poly.pdbx_strand_id
1 'polypeptide(L)'
;LLETIPEGAEATLVLVGCAAFLEQPMLAFVRLKDAVTLDGVLDVSLPVRFLVVVLGPDTPQISYHEIGRAIATMMSERVFRRDAYLAEARQDLVRGVEDFLDASIVLPPTETPNEQLLRALVPLQRELLRRRYQPLERSHIEDFLKDLGTDDDPLRRTGRPFGGLVRDITRRYPKYLSDIKDALNPQCLAAVIFIYFAALSPAITFGGLLGNGRDRLGTLPGTGMSPRLGVGLGVSLPSPPSHGEVPGALRPPVVVLRGFCSSNGLEYIVGRVWIGFWLILLVLVVVACEGSFLVRYLSRYTQEIFSFLISLIFIFETFSKLVTIFKNHPLQRSYNVQVDFQPGVPEPNTALLSLVLMAGTFFLAFFLRMFKNSSFLPGKVRRLIGDFGVPISIFIMALADFFISDTYTQKLSVPKGLQVTNSTARGWFIHPMGNESPFPIWMMFASVIPALLVFILIFLETQITTLIVSKPERKLVKGTGFHLDLLLIVAMGGLAALFGMPWLSATTVRTITHANALTVMSKTSAPGEKSQILEVKEQRISGLLFIPLAVLFGIFLYMGVTSLFGIQLFDRILLLLKPPKYHPDEPYVTQVKTWRMHLFTFTQIIFLVVLWVVKSTPASLALPFVLILTVPLRRFLLPKIFREIELKCV
;
A
#
# COMPACT_ATOMS: atom_id res chain seq x y z
N LEU A 1 16.51 59.70 -14.84
CA LEU A 1 16.46 58.53 -13.93
C LEU A 1 15.03 58.15 -13.56
N LEU A 2 14.19 59.08 -13.10
CA LEU A 2 12.78 58.80 -12.80
C LEU A 2 11.96 58.34 -14.03
N GLU A 3 12.19 58.92 -15.20
CA GLU A 3 11.48 58.54 -16.45
C GLU A 3 11.82 57.14 -16.99
N THR A 4 12.91 56.52 -16.51
CA THR A 4 13.37 55.19 -16.95
C THR A 4 12.94 54.06 -16.02
N ILE A 5 12.26 54.36 -14.91
CA ILE A 5 11.87 53.39 -13.90
C ILE A 5 10.44 52.89 -14.19
N PRO A 6 10.19 51.57 -14.28
CA PRO A 6 8.86 51.03 -14.52
C PRO A 6 7.84 51.47 -13.46
N GLU A 7 6.60 51.70 -13.88
CA GLU A 7 5.49 51.97 -12.96
C GLU A 7 5.32 50.80 -11.98
N GLY A 8 5.32 51.09 -10.67
CA GLY A 8 5.24 50.09 -9.61
C GLY A 8 6.57 49.47 -9.18
N ALA A 9 7.71 50.06 -9.54
CA ALA A 9 9.02 49.60 -9.06
C ALA A 9 9.17 49.75 -7.54
N GLU A 10 9.56 48.66 -6.88
CA GLU A 10 9.89 48.63 -5.45
C GLU A 10 11.41 48.60 -5.25
N ALA A 11 11.89 49.27 -4.21
CA ALA A 11 13.31 49.34 -3.86
C ALA A 11 13.71 48.27 -2.84
N THR A 12 14.96 47.82 -2.92
CA THR A 12 15.63 47.03 -1.88
C THR A 12 16.73 47.90 -1.27
N LEU A 13 16.66 48.09 0.04
CA LEU A 13 17.66 48.87 0.77
C LEU A 13 18.67 47.93 1.42
N VAL A 14 19.95 48.10 1.08
CA VAL A 14 21.07 47.34 1.67
C VAL A 14 21.93 48.28 2.48
N LEU A 15 21.85 48.15 3.81
CA LEU A 15 22.61 48.93 4.78
C LEU A 15 23.76 48.08 5.32
N VAL A 16 24.96 48.65 5.28
CA VAL A 16 26.17 47.98 5.71
C VAL A 16 26.96 48.92 6.61
N GLY A 17 27.46 48.43 7.74
CA GLY A 17 28.28 49.25 8.63
C GLY A 17 29.09 48.46 9.64
N CYS A 18 30.04 49.14 10.27
CA CYS A 18 30.79 48.63 11.41
C CYS A 18 30.17 49.15 12.70
N ALA A 19 30.06 48.28 13.71
CA ALA A 19 29.58 48.64 15.03
C ALA A 19 30.54 48.07 16.07
N ALA A 20 31.29 48.96 16.75
CA ALA A 20 32.36 48.58 17.68
C ALA A 20 31.90 47.76 18.89
N PHE A 21 30.60 47.75 19.20
CA PHE A 21 30.03 47.00 20.32
C PHE A 21 29.63 45.55 19.96
N LEU A 22 29.66 45.16 18.69
CA LEU A 22 29.29 43.80 18.27
C LEU A 22 30.48 42.85 18.40
N GLU A 23 30.29 41.71 19.07
CA GLU A 23 31.32 40.65 19.12
C GLU A 23 31.32 39.77 17.86
N GLN A 24 30.20 39.69 17.14
CA GLN A 24 30.02 38.87 15.95
C GLN A 24 29.22 39.63 14.87
N PRO A 25 29.47 39.36 13.58
CA PRO A 25 28.68 39.96 12.50
C PRO A 25 27.23 39.48 12.55
N MET A 26 26.30 40.43 12.40
CA MET A 26 24.87 40.18 12.32
C MET A 26 24.32 40.60 10.96
N LEU A 27 23.52 39.72 10.36
CA LEU A 27 22.79 39.96 9.13
C LEU A 27 21.29 39.83 9.42
N ALA A 28 20.54 40.87 9.07
CA ALA A 28 19.08 40.88 9.09
C ALA A 28 18.55 41.05 7.67
N PHE A 29 17.70 40.12 7.23
CA PHE A 29 16.96 40.21 5.99
C PHE A 29 15.48 40.38 6.32
N VAL A 30 14.92 41.55 6.02
CA VAL A 30 13.56 41.94 6.40
C VAL A 30 12.74 42.19 5.15
N ARG A 31 11.61 41.48 5.04
CA ARG A 31 10.58 41.71 4.02
C ARG A 31 9.39 42.43 4.65
N LEU A 32 9.12 43.65 4.21
CA LEU A 32 7.95 44.40 4.66
C LEU A 32 6.67 43.80 4.06
N LYS A 33 5.56 43.89 4.80
CA LYS A 33 4.26 43.39 4.34
C LYS A 33 3.69 44.22 3.19
N ASP A 34 3.87 45.54 3.28
CA ASP A 34 3.52 46.54 2.28
C ASP A 34 4.78 47.39 2.02
N ALA A 35 4.97 47.84 0.78
CA ALA A 35 6.14 48.66 0.45
C ALA A 35 5.95 50.09 0.96
N VAL A 36 6.96 50.65 1.62
CA VAL A 36 6.85 51.95 2.33
C VAL A 36 7.94 52.91 1.84
N THR A 37 7.57 54.16 1.57
CA THR A 37 8.52 55.23 1.26
C THR A 37 9.23 55.67 2.54
N LEU A 38 10.56 55.55 2.58
CA LEU A 38 11.38 56.00 3.70
C LEU A 38 12.02 57.34 3.34
N ASP A 39 11.66 58.39 4.06
CA ASP A 39 12.17 59.75 3.81
C ASP A 39 13.66 59.84 4.16
N GLY A 40 14.46 60.40 3.25
CA GLY A 40 15.89 60.69 3.47
C GLY A 40 16.85 59.50 3.35
N VAL A 41 16.37 58.32 2.95
CA VAL A 41 17.20 57.10 2.86
C VAL A 41 17.59 56.75 1.41
N LEU A 42 16.79 57.18 0.44
CA LEU A 42 17.05 57.00 -0.98
C LEU A 42 17.05 58.35 -1.68
N ASP A 43 17.97 58.56 -2.62
CA ASP A 43 18.01 59.76 -3.48
C ASP A 43 16.79 59.86 -4.41
N VAL A 44 16.05 58.76 -4.57
CA VAL A 44 14.84 58.65 -5.38
C VAL A 44 13.69 58.16 -4.49
N SER A 45 12.53 58.82 -4.55
CA SER A 45 11.34 58.49 -3.78
C SER A 45 10.66 57.19 -4.27
N LEU A 46 11.28 56.04 -3.99
CA LEU A 46 10.74 54.72 -4.28
C LEU A 46 10.29 54.01 -2.99
N PRO A 47 9.17 53.27 -3.03
CA PRO A 47 8.73 52.49 -1.89
C PRO A 47 9.68 51.30 -1.66
N VAL A 48 10.20 51.15 -0.45
CA VAL A 48 11.10 50.07 -0.05
C VAL A 48 10.28 48.85 0.36
N ARG A 49 10.61 47.69 -0.22
CA ARG A 49 9.99 46.40 0.11
C ARG A 49 10.88 45.51 0.97
N PHE A 50 12.18 45.51 0.67
CA PHE A 50 13.17 44.69 1.34
C PHE A 50 14.21 45.57 2.00
N LEU A 51 14.55 45.22 3.24
CA LEU A 51 15.59 45.86 4.03
C LEU A 51 16.61 44.81 4.44
N VAL A 52 17.85 44.99 4.03
CA VAL A 52 18.97 44.14 4.42
C VAL A 52 19.93 44.98 5.25
N VAL A 53 20.23 44.52 6.46
CA VAL A 53 21.17 45.18 7.36
C VAL A 53 22.31 44.21 7.67
N VAL A 54 23.53 44.61 7.37
CA VAL A 54 24.75 43.88 7.69
C VAL A 54 25.60 44.75 8.61
N LEU A 55 25.77 44.32 9.85
CA LEU A 55 26.59 45.00 10.86
C LEU A 55 27.61 44.03 11.42
N GLY A 56 28.81 44.50 11.73
CA GLY A 56 29.77 43.67 12.45
C GLY A 56 30.90 44.44 13.11
N PRO A 57 31.76 43.75 13.87
CA PRO A 57 32.92 44.36 14.52
C PRO A 57 33.88 45.00 13.54
N ASP A 58 34.53 46.07 13.97
CA ASP A 58 35.61 46.69 13.20
C ASP A 58 36.84 45.76 13.20
N THR A 59 36.93 44.92 12.18
CA THR A 59 38.01 43.93 12.00
C THR A 59 38.65 44.13 10.62
N PRO A 60 39.98 44.24 10.53
CA PRO A 60 40.68 44.53 9.27
C PRO A 60 40.58 43.40 8.22
N GLN A 61 39.99 42.25 8.56
CA GLN A 61 39.91 41.07 7.70
C GLN A 61 38.58 40.95 6.93
N ILE A 62 37.53 41.69 7.32
CA ILE A 62 36.19 41.52 6.76
C ILE A 62 35.70 42.84 6.17
N SER A 63 35.58 42.91 4.84
CA SER A 63 34.94 44.03 4.17
C SER A 63 33.43 43.79 4.07
N TYR A 64 32.66 44.35 5.01
CA TYR A 64 31.20 44.27 4.97
C TYR A 64 30.61 44.89 3.70
N HIS A 65 31.31 45.88 3.12
CA HIS A 65 30.91 46.52 1.86
C HIS A 65 30.78 45.50 0.72
N GLU A 66 31.70 44.54 0.62
CA GLU A 66 31.64 43.48 -0.40
C GLU A 66 30.45 42.55 -0.22
N ILE A 67 30.06 42.28 1.03
CA ILE A 67 28.87 41.51 1.36
C ILE A 67 27.62 42.27 0.88
N GLY A 68 27.56 43.57 1.14
CA GLY A 68 26.47 44.43 0.65
C GLY A 68 26.36 44.43 -0.87
N ARG A 69 27.49 44.56 -1.57
CA ARG A 69 27.56 44.50 -3.04
C ARG A 69 27.04 43.17 -3.58
N ALA A 70 27.44 42.06 -2.98
CA ALA A 70 26.98 40.73 -3.38
C ALA A 70 25.46 40.59 -3.22
N ILE A 71 24.90 41.04 -2.09
CA ILE A 71 23.46 40.98 -1.83
C ILE A 71 22.68 41.89 -2.78
N ALA A 72 23.17 43.11 -3.03
CA ALA A 72 22.54 44.03 -3.99
C ALA A 72 22.50 43.44 -5.40
N THR A 73 23.60 42.79 -5.83
CA THR A 73 23.67 42.10 -7.13
C THR A 73 22.66 40.96 -7.21
N MET A 74 22.56 40.15 -6.15
CA MET A 74 21.62 39.05 -6.08
C MET A 74 20.15 39.50 -6.09
N MET A 75 19.81 40.59 -5.39
CA MET A 75 18.45 41.17 -5.41
C MET A 75 18.06 41.80 -6.76
N SER A 76 19.05 42.16 -7.58
CA SER A 76 18.81 42.62 -8.95
C SER A 76 18.34 41.49 -9.88
N GLU A 77 18.65 40.23 -9.55
CA GLU A 77 18.31 39.05 -10.35
C GLU A 77 16.83 38.65 -10.17
N ARG A 78 16.14 38.35 -11.28
CA ARG A 78 14.67 38.19 -11.28
C ARG A 78 14.21 36.95 -10.51
N VAL A 79 14.93 35.83 -10.61
CA VAL A 79 14.54 34.55 -9.97
C VAL A 79 14.71 34.64 -8.46
N PHE A 80 15.87 35.09 -7.98
CA PHE A 80 16.13 35.28 -6.56
C PHE A 80 15.16 36.29 -5.94
N ARG A 81 14.88 37.40 -6.63
CA ARG A 81 13.89 38.38 -6.16
C ARG A 81 12.51 37.73 -5.99
N ARG A 82 12.06 36.92 -6.95
CA ARG A 82 10.80 36.17 -6.85
C ARG A 82 10.82 35.21 -5.66
N ASP A 83 11.91 34.47 -5.47
CA ASP A 83 12.02 33.51 -4.38
C ASP A 83 12.05 34.23 -3.01
N ALA A 84 12.62 35.44 -2.92
CA ALA A 84 12.52 36.29 -1.73
C ALA A 84 11.10 36.79 -1.44
N TYR A 85 10.26 37.03 -2.47
CA TYR A 85 8.83 37.32 -2.27
C TYR A 85 8.04 36.09 -1.80
N LEU A 86 8.45 34.88 -2.19
CA LEU A 86 7.74 33.64 -1.87
C LEU A 86 8.27 32.97 -0.59
N ALA A 87 9.44 33.34 -0.10
CA ALA A 87 10.05 32.73 1.07
C ALA A 87 9.15 32.84 2.30
N GLU A 88 8.93 31.72 2.98
CA GLU A 88 8.20 31.64 4.25
C GLU A 88 9.16 31.32 5.41
N ALA A 89 10.27 30.62 5.12
CA ALA A 89 11.30 30.27 6.08
C ALA A 89 12.70 30.73 5.65
N ARG A 90 13.63 30.77 6.61
CA ARG A 90 15.06 31.05 6.35
C ARG A 90 15.67 30.08 5.33
N GLN A 91 15.24 28.82 5.34
CA GLN A 91 15.77 27.79 4.44
C GLN A 91 15.47 28.09 2.97
N ASP A 92 14.33 28.71 2.68
CA ASP A 92 13.94 29.07 1.31
C ASP A 92 14.86 30.15 0.74
N LEU A 93 15.23 31.14 1.57
CA LEU A 93 16.20 32.17 1.19
C LEU A 93 17.59 31.57 0.98
N VAL A 94 18.05 30.67 1.88
CA VAL A 94 19.36 30.00 1.73
C VAL A 94 19.40 29.18 0.45
N ARG A 95 18.34 28.43 0.15
CA ARG A 95 18.23 27.68 -1.10
C ARG A 95 18.24 28.60 -2.33
N GLY A 96 17.55 29.74 -2.26
CA GLY A 96 17.62 30.75 -3.31
C GLY A 96 19.04 31.28 -3.55
N VAL A 97 19.85 31.41 -2.49
CA VAL A 97 21.28 31.80 -2.61
C VAL A 97 22.09 30.68 -3.27
N GLU A 98 21.87 29.42 -2.91
CA GLU A 98 22.53 28.27 -3.54
C GLU A 98 22.20 28.19 -5.04
N ASP A 99 20.91 28.25 -5.37
CA ASP A 99 20.42 28.32 -6.76
C ASP A 99 21.00 29.56 -7.48
N PHE A 100 21.25 30.65 -6.73
CA PHE A 100 21.95 31.83 -7.23
C PHE A 100 23.38 31.55 -7.70
N LEU A 101 24.14 30.91 -6.82
CA LEU A 101 25.53 30.58 -7.05
C LEU A 101 25.71 29.52 -8.15
N ASP A 102 24.81 28.54 -8.27
CA ASP A 102 24.88 27.49 -9.28
C ASP A 102 24.80 28.01 -10.73
N ALA A 103 24.15 29.16 -10.95
CA ALA A 103 24.11 29.81 -12.27
C ALA A 103 25.07 31.00 -12.41
N SER A 104 25.89 31.25 -11.39
CA SER A 104 26.87 32.35 -11.38
C SER A 104 28.24 31.84 -11.79
N ILE A 105 28.87 32.51 -12.75
CA ILE A 105 30.26 32.22 -13.12
C ILE A 105 31.17 33.01 -12.18
N VAL A 106 31.91 32.32 -11.33
CA VAL A 106 32.91 32.94 -10.44
C VAL A 106 34.24 33.01 -11.17
N LEU A 107 34.71 34.23 -11.43
CA LEU A 107 36.02 34.47 -12.00
C LEU A 107 37.04 34.72 -10.89
N PRO A 108 38.16 33.99 -10.84
CA PRO A 108 39.21 34.26 -9.87
C PRO A 108 39.86 35.63 -10.17
N PRO A 109 40.30 36.38 -9.15
CA PRO A 109 40.98 37.66 -9.32
C PRO A 109 42.43 37.43 -9.79
N THR A 110 42.61 37.19 -11.09
CA THR A 110 43.93 37.09 -11.75
C THR A 110 44.15 38.27 -12.69
N GLU A 111 45.42 38.55 -13.03
CA GLU A 111 45.79 39.56 -14.03
C GLU A 111 44.98 39.38 -15.33
N THR A 112 44.51 40.51 -15.87
CA THR A 112 43.50 40.66 -16.93
C THR A 112 43.30 39.43 -17.82
N PRO A 113 42.15 38.73 -17.76
CA PRO A 113 41.89 37.61 -18.63
C PRO A 113 41.86 38.09 -20.09
N ASN A 114 42.57 37.36 -20.95
CA ASN A 114 42.62 37.62 -22.39
C ASN A 114 41.19 37.75 -22.95
N GLU A 115 40.88 38.78 -23.76
CA GLU A 115 39.50 39.04 -24.26
C GLU A 115 38.84 37.80 -24.90
N GLN A 116 39.66 36.95 -25.51
CA GLN A 116 39.23 35.70 -26.14
C GLN A 116 38.69 34.68 -25.12
N LEU A 117 39.27 34.61 -23.92
CA LEU A 117 38.81 33.72 -22.83
C LEU A 117 37.46 34.19 -22.26
N LEU A 118 37.25 35.50 -22.11
CA LEU A 118 35.96 36.05 -21.69
C LEU A 118 34.86 35.75 -22.73
N ARG A 119 35.18 35.86 -24.03
CA ARG A 119 34.22 35.47 -25.10
C ARG A 119 33.89 33.98 -25.07
N ALA A 120 34.82 33.11 -24.66
CA ALA A 120 34.58 31.68 -24.51
C ALA A 120 33.63 31.32 -23.35
N LEU A 121 33.42 32.23 -22.39
CA LEU A 121 32.48 32.03 -21.28
C LEU A 121 31.04 32.43 -21.62
N VAL A 122 30.82 33.23 -22.67
CA VAL A 122 29.47 33.66 -23.10
C VAL A 122 28.55 32.48 -23.41
N PRO A 123 28.98 31.42 -24.12
CA PRO A 123 28.15 30.23 -24.33
C PRO A 123 27.80 29.50 -23.03
N LEU A 124 28.75 29.38 -22.09
CA LEU A 124 28.53 28.75 -20.80
C LEU A 124 27.53 29.56 -19.97
N GLN A 125 27.68 30.89 -19.94
CA GLN A 125 26.75 31.79 -19.27
C GLN A 125 25.34 31.67 -19.85
N ARG A 126 25.20 31.59 -21.18
CA ARG A 126 23.91 31.38 -21.85
C ARG A 126 23.28 30.04 -21.47
N GLU A 127 24.06 28.97 -21.34
CA GLU A 127 23.57 27.65 -20.93
C GLU A 127 23.12 27.64 -19.46
N LEU A 128 23.89 28.24 -18.54
CA LEU A 128 23.52 28.36 -17.12
C LEU A 128 22.26 29.21 -16.94
N LEU A 129 22.17 30.34 -17.64
CA LEU A 129 20.96 31.18 -17.65
C LEU A 129 19.78 30.44 -18.28
N ARG A 130 20.00 29.65 -19.36
CA ARG A 130 18.95 28.85 -19.98
C ARG A 130 18.37 27.82 -19.00
N ARG A 131 19.23 27.09 -18.27
CA ARG A 131 18.79 26.13 -17.24
C ARG A 131 17.97 26.76 -16.12
N ARG A 132 18.28 28.01 -15.76
CA ARG A 132 17.63 28.72 -14.66
C ARG A 132 16.36 29.48 -15.05
N TYR A 133 16.33 30.08 -16.24
CA TYR A 133 15.20 30.88 -16.72
C TYR A 133 14.22 30.10 -17.59
N GLN A 134 14.58 28.91 -18.08
CA GLN A 134 13.56 28.02 -18.61
C GLN A 134 12.60 27.67 -17.46
N PRO A 135 11.30 28.01 -17.56
CA PRO A 135 10.32 27.16 -16.92
C PRO A 135 10.63 25.76 -17.44
N LEU A 136 10.57 24.71 -16.62
CA LEU A 136 10.53 23.35 -17.17
C LEU A 136 9.50 23.36 -18.31
N GLU A 137 9.99 23.40 -19.55
CA GLU A 137 9.16 23.20 -20.73
C GLU A 137 8.76 21.75 -20.59
N ARG A 138 7.56 21.59 -20.04
CA ARG A 138 6.94 20.28 -19.85
C ARG A 138 6.98 19.46 -21.13
N SER A 139 7.06 20.08 -22.31
CA SER A 139 7.17 19.42 -23.61
C SER A 139 8.51 18.69 -23.84
N HIS A 140 9.67 19.35 -23.73
CA HIS A 140 10.95 18.70 -24.02
C HIS A 140 11.44 17.80 -22.90
N ILE A 141 11.03 18.06 -21.65
CA ILE A 141 11.24 17.13 -20.55
C ILE A 141 10.25 15.96 -20.65
N GLU A 142 9.02 16.11 -21.15
CA GLU A 142 8.17 14.94 -21.47
C GLU A 142 8.77 14.09 -22.59
N ASP A 143 9.40 14.69 -23.61
CA ASP A 143 9.98 13.92 -24.71
C ASP A 143 11.39 13.36 -24.37
N PHE A 144 12.19 14.06 -23.58
CA PHE A 144 13.49 13.56 -23.08
C PHE A 144 13.34 12.62 -21.86
N LEU A 145 12.34 12.81 -20.99
CA LEU A 145 11.95 11.81 -19.98
C LEU A 145 11.21 10.63 -20.61
N LYS A 146 10.51 10.79 -21.74
CA LYS A 146 10.03 9.64 -22.54
C LYS A 146 11.17 8.75 -22.98
N ASP A 147 12.27 9.36 -23.44
CA ASP A 147 13.47 8.63 -23.87
C ASP A 147 14.37 8.15 -22.71
N LEU A 148 14.35 8.81 -21.55
CA LEU A 148 15.12 8.40 -20.36
C LEU A 148 14.34 7.53 -19.35
N GLY A 149 13.12 7.10 -19.70
CA GLY A 149 12.29 6.24 -18.88
C GLY A 149 11.10 6.98 -18.30
N THR A 150 10.06 7.15 -19.13
CA THR A 150 8.83 7.81 -18.71
C THR A 150 8.15 7.11 -17.57
N ASP A 151 7.44 7.92 -16.79
CA ASP A 151 6.30 7.61 -15.94
C ASP A 151 5.26 6.79 -16.75
N ASP A 152 5.54 5.49 -16.89
CA ASP A 152 4.80 4.56 -17.72
C ASP A 152 3.58 4.12 -16.92
N ASP A 153 2.58 5.02 -16.82
CA ASP A 153 1.36 4.78 -16.05
C ASP A 153 0.68 3.52 -16.61
N PRO A 154 0.67 2.41 -15.84
CA PRO A 154 0.19 1.11 -16.30
C PRO A 154 -1.31 1.10 -16.59
N LEU A 155 -2.05 2.12 -16.12
CA LEU A 155 -3.50 2.22 -16.26
C LEU A 155 -3.92 3.11 -17.45
N ARG A 156 -2.97 3.59 -18.26
CA ARG A 156 -3.27 4.44 -19.43
C ARG A 156 -3.92 3.64 -20.54
N ARG A 157 -5.08 4.14 -20.99
CA ARG A 157 -5.78 3.55 -22.15
C ARG A 157 -4.91 3.64 -23.39
N THR A 158 -4.79 2.52 -24.09
CA THR A 158 -4.07 2.44 -25.37
C THR A 158 -5.02 2.58 -26.55
N GLY A 159 -6.33 2.42 -26.34
CA GLY A 159 -7.36 2.58 -27.38
C GLY A 159 -7.44 1.43 -28.39
N ARG A 160 -6.67 0.35 -28.20
CA ARG A 160 -6.70 -0.87 -29.01
C ARG A 160 -7.27 -2.03 -28.17
N PRO A 161 -8.05 -2.95 -28.77
CA PRO A 161 -8.51 -4.12 -28.04
C PRO A 161 -7.30 -4.92 -27.53
N PHE A 162 -7.33 -5.30 -26.25
CA PHE A 162 -6.21 -5.96 -25.54
C PHE A 162 -4.90 -5.17 -25.45
N GLY A 163 -4.86 -3.89 -25.82
CA GLY A 163 -3.60 -3.14 -25.82
C GLY A 163 -3.00 -2.96 -24.42
N GLY A 164 -3.84 -2.76 -23.39
CA GLY A 164 -3.41 -2.78 -21.98
C GLY A 164 -2.80 -4.12 -21.54
N LEU A 165 -3.35 -5.26 -22.01
CA LEU A 165 -2.82 -6.60 -21.72
C LEU A 165 -1.45 -6.81 -22.36
N VAL A 166 -1.30 -6.44 -23.64
CA VAL A 166 -0.03 -6.56 -24.36
C VAL A 166 1.04 -5.72 -23.68
N ARG A 167 0.73 -4.49 -23.27
CA ARG A 167 1.65 -3.61 -22.54
C ARG A 167 2.13 -4.23 -21.22
N ASP A 168 1.21 -4.83 -20.46
CA ASP A 168 1.55 -5.54 -19.21
C ASP A 168 2.52 -6.71 -19.47
N ILE A 169 2.26 -7.51 -20.51
CA ILE A 169 3.12 -8.64 -20.91
C ILE A 169 4.50 -8.15 -21.34
N THR A 170 4.57 -7.17 -22.24
CA THR A 170 5.83 -6.64 -22.77
C THR A 170 6.70 -6.03 -21.67
N ARG A 171 6.09 -5.37 -20.68
CA ARG A 171 6.82 -4.79 -19.54
C ARG A 171 7.36 -5.85 -18.57
N ARG A 172 6.59 -6.92 -18.33
CA ARG A 172 6.92 -7.90 -17.28
C ARG A 172 7.75 -9.08 -17.76
N TYR A 173 7.50 -9.57 -18.97
CA TYR A 173 8.17 -10.76 -19.51
C TYR A 173 9.71 -10.69 -19.47
N PRO A 174 10.38 -9.57 -19.84
CA PRO A 174 11.84 -9.48 -19.78
C PRO A 174 12.41 -9.60 -18.35
N LYS A 175 11.64 -9.20 -17.35
CA LYS A 175 12.07 -9.19 -15.94
C LYS A 175 11.85 -10.54 -15.25
N TYR A 176 11.19 -11.50 -15.92
CA TYR A 176 10.82 -12.78 -15.35
C TYR A 176 12.03 -13.60 -14.84
N LEU A 177 13.12 -13.64 -15.60
CA LEU A 177 14.34 -14.36 -15.20
C LEU A 177 15.02 -13.73 -13.98
N SER A 178 14.93 -12.40 -13.84
CA SER A 178 15.47 -11.69 -12.67
C SER A 178 14.71 -12.04 -11.38
N ASP A 179 13.40 -12.30 -11.47
CA ASP A 179 12.56 -12.69 -10.32
C ASP A 179 12.97 -14.05 -9.73
N ILE A 180 13.53 -14.95 -10.55
CA ILE A 180 14.05 -16.25 -10.11
C ILE A 180 15.37 -16.07 -9.36
N LYS A 181 16.25 -15.18 -9.87
CA LYS A 181 17.55 -14.89 -9.24
C LYS A 181 17.37 -14.20 -7.89
N ASP A 182 16.44 -13.27 -7.78
CA ASP A 182 16.18 -12.52 -6.53
C ASP A 182 15.58 -13.39 -5.42
N ALA A 183 14.95 -14.52 -5.78
CA ALA A 183 14.38 -15.46 -4.83
C ALA A 183 15.42 -16.21 -3.98
N LEU A 184 16.69 -16.23 -4.37
CA LEU A 184 17.78 -16.93 -3.66
C LEU A 184 18.23 -16.22 -2.37
N ASN A 185 17.57 -15.14 -1.97
CA ASN A 185 17.90 -14.40 -0.76
C ASN A 185 17.33 -15.09 0.50
N PRO A 186 18.06 -15.17 1.64
CA PRO A 186 17.54 -15.79 2.87
C PRO A 186 16.25 -15.13 3.41
N GLN A 187 16.06 -13.83 3.18
CA GLN A 187 14.81 -13.15 3.51
C GLN A 187 13.62 -13.71 2.73
N CYS A 188 13.84 -14.15 1.48
CA CYS A 188 12.79 -14.77 0.67
C CYS A 188 12.39 -16.12 1.26
N LEU A 189 13.35 -16.93 1.74
CA LEU A 189 13.06 -18.19 2.43
C LEU A 189 12.19 -17.98 3.68
N ALA A 190 12.52 -16.99 4.52
CA ALA A 190 11.70 -16.66 5.68
C ALA A 190 10.27 -16.23 5.27
N ALA A 191 10.14 -15.43 4.21
CA ALA A 191 8.86 -15.01 3.66
C ALA A 191 8.05 -16.19 3.08
N VAL A 192 8.69 -17.15 2.42
CA VAL A 192 8.07 -18.39 1.93
C VAL A 192 7.40 -19.14 3.08
N ILE A 193 8.17 -19.41 4.14
CA ILE A 193 7.70 -20.16 5.31
C ILE A 193 6.52 -19.40 5.93
N PHE A 194 6.71 -18.12 6.23
CA PHE A 194 5.66 -17.29 6.83
C PHE A 194 4.35 -17.30 6.01
N ILE A 195 4.43 -17.08 4.69
CA ILE A 195 3.25 -16.99 3.85
C ILE A 195 2.57 -18.35 3.64
N TYR A 196 3.34 -19.43 3.62
CA TYR A 196 2.78 -20.76 3.62
C TYR A 196 1.82 -20.98 4.82
N PHE A 197 2.26 -20.63 6.03
CA PHE A 197 1.41 -20.70 7.24
C PHE A 197 0.21 -19.74 7.16
N ALA A 198 0.42 -18.54 6.63
CA ALA A 198 -0.64 -17.56 6.40
C ALA A 198 -1.68 -18.00 5.37
N ALA A 199 -1.31 -18.88 4.44
CA ALA A 199 -2.17 -19.41 3.37
C ALA A 199 -2.91 -20.68 3.77
N LEU A 200 -2.24 -21.61 4.43
CA LEU A 200 -2.87 -22.90 4.69
C LEU A 200 -4.00 -22.81 5.72
N SER A 201 -3.89 -21.92 6.70
CA SER A 201 -4.90 -21.81 7.75
C SER A 201 -6.25 -21.26 7.28
N PRO A 202 -6.34 -20.15 6.52
CA PRO A 202 -7.61 -19.70 5.97
C PRO A 202 -8.16 -20.74 4.99
N ALA A 203 -7.32 -21.32 4.11
CA ALA A 203 -7.75 -22.36 3.19
C ALA A 203 -8.44 -23.54 3.90
N ILE A 204 -7.86 -24.03 5.00
CA ILE A 204 -8.47 -25.10 5.81
C ILE A 204 -9.72 -24.63 6.54
N THR A 205 -9.70 -23.44 7.13
CA THR A 205 -10.86 -22.93 7.88
C THR A 205 -12.06 -22.68 6.94
N PHE A 206 -11.83 -22.03 5.80
CA PHE A 206 -12.84 -21.80 4.79
C PHE A 206 -13.29 -23.13 4.14
N GLY A 207 -12.37 -24.06 3.89
CA GLY A 207 -12.70 -25.41 3.44
C GLY A 207 -13.62 -26.16 4.42
N GLY A 208 -13.31 -26.11 5.72
CA GLY A 208 -14.13 -26.69 6.78
C GLY A 208 -15.50 -26.04 6.92
N LEU A 209 -15.58 -24.70 6.89
CA LEU A 209 -16.84 -23.95 6.96
C LEU A 209 -17.75 -24.17 5.75
N LEU A 210 -17.17 -24.32 4.55
CA LEU A 210 -17.93 -24.68 3.35
C LEU A 210 -18.43 -26.14 3.38
N GLY A 211 -17.75 -27.00 4.15
CA GLY A 211 -18.01 -28.44 4.29
C GLY A 211 -19.09 -28.81 5.32
N ASN A 212 -19.44 -27.92 6.26
CA ASN A 212 -20.45 -28.19 7.30
C ASN A 212 -21.92 -28.06 6.82
N GLY A 213 -22.18 -28.19 5.53
CA GLY A 213 -23.54 -28.27 4.96
C GLY A 213 -24.04 -29.72 4.86
N ARG A 214 -25.37 -29.91 4.77
CA ARG A 214 -26.06 -31.21 4.72
C ARG A 214 -25.55 -32.13 3.59
N ASP A 215 -25.00 -31.54 2.52
CA ASP A 215 -24.16 -32.21 1.53
C ASP A 215 -22.68 -31.88 1.80
N ARG A 216 -21.86 -32.92 1.96
CA ARG A 216 -20.40 -32.88 2.27
C ARG A 216 -19.59 -32.24 1.14
N LEU A 217 -19.89 -31.03 0.73
CA LEU A 217 -19.16 -30.30 -0.30
C LEU A 217 -18.29 -29.23 0.35
N GLY A 218 -17.12 -29.61 0.87
CA GLY A 218 -16.12 -28.60 1.26
C GLY A 218 -14.75 -29.09 1.72
N THR A 219 -14.62 -30.28 2.31
CA THR A 219 -13.38 -30.58 3.05
C THR A 219 -12.21 -31.09 2.19
N LEU A 220 -12.45 -31.78 1.05
CA LEU A 220 -11.40 -32.60 0.44
C LEU A 220 -10.74 -32.08 -0.86
N PRO A 221 -11.44 -31.61 -1.92
CA PRO A 221 -10.76 -31.11 -3.12
C PRO A 221 -10.28 -29.64 -2.98
N GLY A 222 -10.88 -28.84 -2.09
CA GLY A 222 -10.50 -27.44 -1.87
C GLY A 222 -9.20 -27.26 -1.09
N THR A 223 -8.85 -28.19 -0.21
CA THR A 223 -7.77 -28.04 0.78
C THR A 223 -6.40 -28.42 0.23
N GLY A 224 -6.33 -29.44 -0.64
CA GLY A 224 -5.07 -29.86 -1.27
C GLY A 224 -4.81 -29.25 -2.65
N MET A 225 -5.85 -28.71 -3.30
CA MET A 225 -5.76 -28.23 -4.69
C MET A 225 -5.87 -26.71 -4.82
N SER A 226 -6.42 -25.97 -3.84
CA SER A 226 -6.29 -24.51 -3.77
C SER A 226 -4.85 -24.01 -3.60
N PRO A 227 -3.96 -24.68 -2.83
CA PRO A 227 -2.55 -24.31 -2.80
C PRO A 227 -1.90 -24.54 -4.16
N ARG A 228 -2.22 -25.65 -4.86
CA ARG A 228 -1.65 -25.96 -6.19
C ARG A 228 -2.10 -25.01 -7.29
N LEU A 229 -3.36 -24.60 -7.28
CA LEU A 229 -3.87 -23.57 -8.20
C LEU A 229 -3.29 -22.18 -7.86
N GLY A 230 -3.10 -21.88 -6.57
CA GLY A 230 -2.38 -20.70 -6.08
C GLY A 230 -0.89 -20.69 -6.43
N VAL A 231 -0.22 -21.86 -6.44
CA VAL A 231 1.17 -22.05 -6.91
C VAL A 231 1.25 -21.79 -8.42
N GLY A 232 0.32 -22.33 -9.21
CA GLY A 232 0.25 -22.07 -10.65
C GLY A 232 -0.04 -20.60 -10.99
N LEU A 233 -0.90 -19.94 -10.20
CA LEU A 233 -1.18 -18.51 -10.27
C LEU A 233 0.04 -17.66 -9.94
N GLY A 234 0.73 -17.92 -8.81
CA GLY A 234 1.87 -17.12 -8.36
C GLY A 234 3.07 -17.13 -9.32
N VAL A 235 3.26 -18.22 -10.07
CA VAL A 235 4.29 -18.32 -11.12
C VAL A 235 3.89 -17.51 -12.36
N SER A 236 2.60 -17.47 -12.70
CA SER A 236 2.07 -16.86 -13.93
C SER A 236 1.73 -15.37 -13.78
N LEU A 237 1.47 -14.88 -12.56
CA LEU A 237 1.01 -13.52 -12.30
C LEU A 237 2.12 -12.48 -12.53
N PRO A 238 1.83 -11.35 -13.20
CA PRO A 238 2.79 -10.27 -13.39
C PRO A 238 3.07 -9.43 -12.14
N SER A 239 2.22 -9.43 -11.11
CA SER A 239 2.51 -8.76 -9.83
C SER A 239 2.92 -9.74 -8.70
N PRO A 240 4.23 -10.00 -8.46
CA PRO A 240 4.66 -10.54 -7.19
C PRO A 240 4.46 -9.45 -6.14
N PRO A 241 3.55 -9.59 -5.16
CA PRO A 241 3.30 -10.78 -4.35
C PRO A 241 1.80 -11.21 -4.27
N SER A 242 1.02 -11.10 -5.35
CA SER A 242 -0.42 -11.38 -5.28
C SER A 242 -0.70 -12.88 -5.11
N HIS A 243 -1.20 -13.26 -3.93
CA HIS A 243 -1.57 -14.66 -3.63
C HIS A 243 -3.06 -14.87 -3.90
N GLY A 244 -3.35 -15.75 -4.86
CA GLY A 244 -4.72 -16.19 -5.17
C GLY A 244 -5.25 -17.12 -4.07
N GLU A 245 -6.38 -16.78 -3.46
CA GLU A 245 -7.06 -17.63 -2.49
C GLU A 245 -8.58 -17.47 -2.57
N VAL A 246 -9.35 -18.13 -1.70
CA VAL A 246 -10.81 -17.92 -1.59
C VAL A 246 -11.10 -16.81 -0.59
N PRO A 247 -11.38 -15.57 -1.02
CA PRO A 247 -11.79 -14.49 -0.13
C PRO A 247 -13.00 -14.82 0.72
N GLY A 248 -13.00 -14.26 1.94
CA GLY A 248 -14.21 -14.19 2.75
C GLY A 248 -15.36 -13.45 2.03
N ALA A 249 -15.04 -12.50 1.13
CA ALA A 249 -16.02 -11.78 0.32
C ALA A 249 -16.75 -12.66 -0.71
N LEU A 250 -16.17 -13.79 -1.12
CA LEU A 250 -16.81 -14.77 -2.01
C LEU A 250 -17.69 -15.78 -1.25
N ARG A 251 -17.64 -15.81 0.09
CA ARG A 251 -18.46 -16.72 0.91
C ARG A 251 -19.97 -16.45 0.77
N PRO A 252 -20.49 -15.20 0.90
CA PRO A 252 -21.92 -14.94 0.80
C PRO A 252 -22.53 -15.34 -0.57
N PRO A 253 -21.93 -14.99 -1.73
CA PRO A 253 -22.46 -15.43 -3.03
C PRO A 253 -22.56 -16.95 -3.16
N VAL A 254 -21.57 -17.69 -2.64
CA VAL A 254 -21.54 -19.15 -2.67
C VAL A 254 -22.67 -19.76 -1.82
N VAL A 255 -22.89 -19.23 -0.61
CA VAL A 255 -23.94 -19.71 0.30
C VAL A 255 -25.32 -19.44 -0.29
N VAL A 256 -25.54 -18.24 -0.86
CA VAL A 256 -26.82 -17.86 -1.48
C VAL A 256 -27.10 -18.71 -2.72
N LEU A 257 -26.10 -18.95 -3.57
CA LEU A 257 -26.22 -19.83 -4.73
C LEU A 257 -26.59 -21.26 -4.30
N ARG A 258 -25.96 -21.79 -3.24
CA ARG A 258 -26.29 -23.11 -2.71
C ARG A 258 -27.74 -23.17 -2.21
N GLY A 259 -28.20 -22.17 -1.46
CA GLY A 259 -29.58 -22.08 -1.00
C GLY A 259 -30.59 -22.04 -2.14
N PHE A 260 -30.33 -21.21 -3.16
CA PHE A 260 -31.16 -21.10 -4.36
C PHE A 260 -31.23 -22.40 -5.17
N CYS A 261 -30.09 -23.06 -5.38
CA CYS A 261 -30.07 -24.33 -6.09
C CYS A 261 -30.83 -25.42 -5.33
N SER A 262 -30.68 -25.49 -4.00
CA SER A 262 -31.39 -26.46 -3.17
C SER A 262 -32.91 -26.23 -3.13
N SER A 263 -33.38 -24.96 -3.14
CA SER A 263 -34.82 -24.66 -3.15
C SER A 263 -35.49 -24.99 -4.49
N ASN A 264 -34.73 -24.90 -5.59
CA ASN A 264 -35.25 -25.09 -6.94
C ASN A 264 -34.93 -26.49 -7.52
N GLY A 265 -34.35 -27.39 -6.72
CA GLY A 265 -33.96 -28.74 -7.18
C GLY A 265 -32.88 -28.73 -8.27
N LEU A 266 -32.02 -27.70 -8.30
CA LEU A 266 -30.96 -27.54 -9.31
C LEU A 266 -29.64 -28.11 -8.80
N GLU A 267 -28.87 -28.75 -9.69
CA GLU A 267 -27.54 -29.24 -9.35
C GLU A 267 -26.58 -28.06 -9.13
N TYR A 268 -26.29 -27.75 -7.85
CA TYR A 268 -25.45 -26.60 -7.45
C TYR A 268 -24.10 -26.57 -8.17
N ILE A 269 -23.46 -27.72 -8.33
CA ILE A 269 -22.12 -27.80 -8.90
C ILE A 269 -22.10 -27.46 -10.40
N VAL A 270 -23.15 -27.82 -11.13
CA VAL A 270 -23.29 -27.51 -12.55
C VAL A 270 -23.60 -26.03 -12.75
N GLY A 271 -24.47 -25.47 -11.90
CA GLY A 271 -24.70 -24.02 -11.86
C GLY A 271 -23.41 -23.23 -11.60
N ARG A 272 -22.50 -23.76 -10.77
CA ARG A 272 -21.17 -23.17 -10.53
C ARG A 272 -20.28 -23.18 -11.78
N VAL A 273 -20.33 -24.24 -12.58
CA VAL A 273 -19.59 -24.35 -13.84
C VAL A 273 -20.06 -23.30 -14.84
N TRP A 274 -21.38 -23.12 -14.99
CA TRP A 274 -21.93 -22.09 -15.86
C TRP A 274 -21.54 -20.68 -15.43
N ILE A 275 -21.56 -20.40 -14.12
CA ILE A 275 -20.99 -19.15 -13.59
C ILE A 275 -19.52 -19.02 -13.98
N GLY A 276 -18.73 -20.10 -13.90
CA GLY A 276 -17.32 -20.12 -14.33
C GLY A 276 -17.13 -19.77 -15.81
N PHE A 277 -17.97 -20.29 -16.71
CA PHE A 277 -17.95 -19.92 -18.14
C PHE A 277 -18.26 -18.43 -18.35
N TRP A 278 -19.29 -17.91 -17.69
CA TRP A 278 -19.61 -16.49 -17.74
C TRP A 278 -18.49 -15.62 -17.17
N LEU A 279 -17.80 -16.05 -16.11
CA LEU A 279 -16.63 -15.34 -15.57
C LEU A 279 -15.51 -15.22 -16.61
N ILE A 280 -15.20 -16.29 -17.34
CA ILE A 280 -14.19 -16.28 -18.43
C ILE A 280 -14.60 -15.31 -19.53
N LEU A 281 -15.87 -15.34 -19.96
CA LEU A 281 -16.36 -14.44 -20.99
C LEU A 281 -16.31 -12.97 -20.53
N LEU A 282 -16.80 -12.68 -19.31
CA LEU A 282 -16.80 -11.34 -18.74
C LEU A 282 -15.38 -10.78 -18.61
N VAL A 283 -14.41 -11.58 -18.15
CA VAL A 283 -13.03 -11.09 -18.05
C VAL A 283 -12.41 -10.82 -19.41
N LEU A 284 -12.67 -11.65 -20.43
CA LEU A 284 -12.17 -11.41 -21.78
C LEU A 284 -12.72 -10.10 -22.34
N VAL A 285 -14.02 -9.84 -22.18
CA VAL A 285 -14.66 -8.59 -22.63
C VAL A 285 -14.07 -7.39 -21.89
N VAL A 286 -13.95 -7.46 -20.56
CA VAL A 286 -13.46 -6.34 -19.75
C VAL A 286 -11.98 -6.07 -20.00
N VAL A 287 -11.14 -7.09 -20.18
CA VAL A 287 -9.71 -6.94 -20.52
C VAL A 287 -9.56 -6.40 -21.95
N ALA A 288 -10.36 -6.88 -22.90
CA ALA A 288 -10.38 -6.36 -24.27
C ALA A 288 -10.74 -4.87 -24.31
N CYS A 289 -11.69 -4.44 -23.47
CA CYS A 289 -12.14 -3.05 -23.36
C CYS A 289 -11.29 -2.17 -22.42
N GLU A 290 -10.13 -2.64 -21.96
CA GLU A 290 -9.26 -1.92 -21.02
C GLU A 290 -9.97 -1.48 -19.72
N GLY A 291 -10.79 -2.38 -19.17
CA GLY A 291 -11.60 -2.12 -17.98
C GLY A 291 -10.80 -1.74 -16.74
N SER A 292 -9.53 -2.14 -16.63
CA SER A 292 -8.65 -1.74 -15.53
C SER A 292 -8.43 -0.22 -15.49
N PHE A 293 -8.74 0.54 -16.55
CA PHE A 293 -8.77 2.01 -16.49
C PHE A 293 -9.69 2.55 -15.36
N LEU A 294 -10.79 1.86 -15.05
CA LEU A 294 -11.74 2.25 -13.98
C LEU A 294 -11.06 2.36 -12.62
N VAL A 295 -9.98 1.62 -12.43
CA VAL A 295 -9.18 1.54 -11.20
C VAL A 295 -8.48 2.87 -10.89
N ARG A 296 -8.24 3.73 -11.89
CA ARG A 296 -7.73 5.09 -11.68
C ARG A 296 -8.66 5.97 -10.86
N TYR A 297 -9.96 5.68 -10.87
CA TYR A 297 -10.92 6.41 -10.03
C TYR A 297 -10.91 5.92 -8.58
N LEU A 298 -10.28 4.78 -8.29
CA LEU A 298 -10.06 4.28 -6.94
C LEU A 298 -8.88 5.00 -6.29
N SER A 299 -9.24 6.14 -5.73
CA SER A 299 -8.34 7.05 -5.04
C SER A 299 -7.90 6.52 -3.65
N ARG A 300 -6.85 7.12 -3.06
CA ARG A 300 -6.31 6.71 -1.73
C ARG A 300 -7.39 6.56 -0.64
N TYR A 301 -8.36 7.48 -0.59
CA TYR A 301 -9.51 7.44 0.31
C TYR A 301 -10.23 6.09 0.32
N THR A 302 -10.58 5.57 -0.85
CA THR A 302 -11.30 4.29 -1.00
C THR A 302 -10.39 3.11 -0.66
N GLN A 303 -9.12 3.17 -1.09
CA GLN A 303 -8.12 2.12 -0.81
C GLN A 303 -7.86 1.95 0.69
N GLU A 304 -7.78 3.05 1.44
CA GLU A 304 -7.54 3.02 2.88
C GLU A 304 -8.74 2.52 3.67
N ILE A 305 -9.96 2.96 3.32
CA ILE A 305 -11.20 2.44 3.93
C ILE A 305 -11.30 0.94 3.69
N PHE A 306 -11.06 0.48 2.46
CA PHE A 306 -11.12 -0.93 2.12
C PHE A 306 -10.07 -1.75 2.88
N SER A 307 -8.81 -1.32 2.85
CA SER A 307 -7.72 -2.01 3.57
C SER A 307 -8.01 -2.11 5.06
N PHE A 308 -8.43 -1.00 5.67
CA PHE A 308 -8.77 -0.94 7.09
C PHE A 308 -9.95 -1.86 7.44
N LEU A 309 -11.00 -1.85 6.61
CA LEU A 309 -12.16 -2.73 6.79
C LEU A 309 -11.76 -4.20 6.77
N ILE A 310 -10.97 -4.63 5.79
CA ILE A 310 -10.54 -6.03 5.69
C ILE A 310 -9.65 -6.40 6.88
N SER A 311 -8.70 -5.55 7.27
CA SER A 311 -7.86 -5.78 8.46
C SER A 311 -8.71 -5.90 9.73
N LEU A 312 -9.70 -5.03 9.91
CA LEU A 312 -10.62 -5.07 11.05
C LEU A 312 -11.47 -6.35 11.06
N ILE A 313 -12.01 -6.76 9.90
CA ILE A 313 -12.75 -8.01 9.74
C ILE A 313 -11.87 -9.20 10.13
N PHE A 314 -10.60 -9.20 9.70
CA PHE A 314 -9.68 -10.28 9.97
C PHE A 314 -9.33 -10.41 11.46
N ILE A 315 -9.10 -9.28 12.15
CA ILE A 315 -8.90 -9.24 13.60
C ILE A 315 -10.15 -9.75 14.32
N PHE A 316 -11.34 -9.24 13.95
CA PHE A 316 -12.60 -9.66 14.54
C PHE A 316 -12.88 -11.15 14.34
N GLU A 317 -12.69 -11.69 13.14
CA GLU A 317 -12.90 -13.12 12.86
C GLU A 317 -11.96 -14.01 13.69
N THR A 318 -10.73 -13.56 13.93
CA THR A 318 -9.76 -14.26 14.79
C THR A 318 -10.29 -14.37 16.23
N PHE A 319 -10.75 -13.26 16.81
CA PHE A 319 -11.36 -13.29 18.15
C PHE A 319 -12.68 -14.05 18.19
N SER A 320 -13.52 -13.94 17.14
CA SER A 320 -14.77 -14.68 17.05
C SER A 320 -14.55 -16.20 17.05
N LYS A 321 -13.48 -16.68 16.41
CA LYS A 321 -13.09 -18.10 16.45
C LYS A 321 -12.64 -18.50 17.86
N LEU A 322 -11.83 -17.69 18.52
CA LEU A 322 -11.43 -17.93 19.91
C LEU A 322 -12.67 -18.00 20.83
N VAL A 323 -13.62 -17.07 20.69
CA VAL A 323 -14.88 -17.09 21.45
C VAL A 323 -15.69 -18.36 21.14
N THR A 324 -15.67 -18.85 19.90
CA THR A 324 -16.33 -20.12 19.54
C THR A 324 -15.68 -21.31 20.24
N ILE A 325 -14.36 -21.32 20.39
CA ILE A 325 -13.65 -22.36 21.18
C ILE A 325 -14.07 -22.29 22.65
N PHE A 326 -14.19 -21.08 23.23
CA PHE A 326 -14.71 -20.90 24.60
C PHE A 326 -16.17 -21.32 24.76
N LYS A 327 -16.98 -21.25 23.69
CA LYS A 327 -18.36 -21.76 23.71
C LYS A 327 -18.43 -23.27 23.59
N ASN A 328 -17.56 -23.88 22.79
CA ASN A 328 -17.50 -25.34 22.61
C ASN A 328 -16.89 -26.04 23.83
N HIS A 329 -15.91 -25.40 24.48
CA HIS A 329 -15.25 -25.89 25.69
C HIS A 329 -15.38 -24.83 26.81
N PRO A 330 -16.59 -24.67 27.39
CA PRO A 330 -16.85 -23.69 28.45
C PRO A 330 -16.07 -24.02 29.72
N LEU A 331 -15.69 -22.99 30.46
CA LEU A 331 -15.01 -23.12 31.76
C LEU A 331 -16.00 -23.59 32.82
N GLN A 332 -15.96 -24.89 33.15
CA GLN A 332 -16.77 -25.53 34.18
C GLN A 332 -15.89 -25.99 35.35
N ARG A 333 -16.49 -26.18 36.53
CA ARG A 333 -15.78 -26.71 37.71
C ARG A 333 -15.63 -28.22 37.67
N SER A 334 -16.56 -28.93 37.04
CA SER A 334 -16.58 -30.38 36.89
C SER A 334 -16.82 -30.71 35.41
N TYR A 335 -16.01 -31.59 34.85
CA TYR A 335 -16.15 -32.07 33.47
C TYR A 335 -16.44 -33.57 33.51
N ASN A 336 -17.31 -34.04 32.61
CA ASN A 336 -17.50 -35.47 32.36
C ASN A 336 -16.45 -35.93 31.37
N VAL A 337 -15.24 -36.21 31.87
CA VAL A 337 -14.11 -36.64 31.04
C VAL A 337 -14.29 -38.12 30.66
N GLN A 338 -14.37 -38.40 29.36
CA GLN A 338 -14.24 -39.76 28.83
C GLN A 338 -12.78 -39.99 28.40
N VAL A 339 -12.33 -41.25 28.39
CA VAL A 339 -10.94 -41.62 28.05
C VAL A 339 -10.63 -41.37 26.57
N ASP A 340 -11.64 -41.41 25.70
CA ASP A 340 -11.51 -41.17 24.26
C ASP A 340 -12.13 -39.83 23.84
N PHE A 341 -11.41 -39.08 22.99
CA PHE A 341 -11.88 -37.84 22.41
C PHE A 341 -13.16 -38.05 21.57
N GLN A 342 -14.25 -37.41 21.96
CA GLN A 342 -15.48 -37.35 21.16
C GLN A 342 -15.73 -35.93 20.65
N PRO A 343 -15.89 -35.74 19.32
CA PRO A 343 -16.19 -34.43 18.77
C PRO A 343 -17.56 -33.94 19.27
N GLY A 344 -17.56 -32.86 20.06
CA GLY A 344 -18.76 -32.25 20.63
C GLY A 344 -18.89 -32.31 22.15
N VAL A 345 -17.97 -33.02 22.84
CA VAL A 345 -17.92 -33.02 24.31
C VAL A 345 -17.02 -31.86 24.80
N PRO A 346 -17.46 -31.06 25.80
CA PRO A 346 -16.62 -30.05 26.44
C PRO A 346 -15.38 -30.68 27.10
N GLU A 347 -14.21 -30.12 26.83
CA GLU A 347 -12.93 -30.61 27.36
C GLU A 347 -12.37 -29.60 28.35
N PRO A 348 -11.82 -30.04 29.50
CA PRO A 348 -11.22 -29.14 30.48
C PRO A 348 -9.99 -28.42 29.91
N ASN A 349 -9.76 -27.20 30.38
CA ASN A 349 -8.56 -26.37 30.14
C ASN A 349 -8.19 -26.04 28.67
N THR A 350 -8.86 -26.64 27.70
CA THR A 350 -8.64 -26.48 26.26
C THR A 350 -8.78 -25.02 25.82
N ALA A 351 -9.81 -24.33 26.32
CA ALA A 351 -10.08 -22.93 25.95
C ALA A 351 -8.99 -21.97 26.47
N LEU A 352 -8.54 -22.16 27.71
CA LEU A 352 -7.47 -21.35 28.30
C LEU A 352 -6.13 -21.60 27.60
N LEU A 353 -5.80 -22.87 27.35
CA LEU A 353 -4.58 -23.24 26.63
C LEU A 353 -4.57 -22.64 25.20
N SER A 354 -5.72 -22.69 24.52
CA SER A 354 -5.88 -22.08 23.19
C SER A 354 -5.65 -20.56 23.21
N LEU A 355 -6.11 -19.86 24.26
CA LEU A 355 -5.86 -18.44 24.46
C LEU A 355 -4.37 -18.17 24.70
N VAL A 356 -3.72 -18.96 25.56
CA VAL A 356 -2.29 -18.82 25.87
C VAL A 356 -1.44 -19.04 24.62
N LEU A 357 -1.70 -20.10 23.84
CA LEU A 357 -0.99 -20.37 22.59
C LEU A 357 -1.21 -19.26 21.56
N MET A 358 -2.44 -18.75 21.41
CA MET A 358 -2.73 -17.63 20.51
C MET A 358 -1.99 -16.35 20.93
N ALA A 359 -2.10 -15.96 22.20
CA ALA A 359 -1.46 -14.75 22.72
C ALA A 359 0.07 -14.87 22.69
N GLY A 360 0.62 -16.00 23.13
CA GLY A 360 2.06 -16.27 23.14
C GLY A 360 2.66 -16.18 21.74
N THR A 361 2.02 -16.78 20.74
CA THR A 361 2.47 -16.69 19.34
C THR A 361 2.44 -15.26 18.82
N PHE A 362 1.36 -14.51 19.11
CA PHE A 362 1.23 -13.12 18.70
C PHE A 362 2.32 -12.23 19.33
N PHE A 363 2.48 -12.30 20.66
CA PHE A 363 3.44 -11.48 21.38
C PHE A 363 4.88 -11.80 20.97
N LEU A 364 5.22 -13.07 20.80
CA LEU A 364 6.55 -13.49 20.38
C LEU A 364 6.85 -13.02 18.94
N ALA A 365 5.89 -13.16 18.02
CA ALA A 365 6.05 -12.69 16.64
C ALA A 365 6.18 -11.16 16.56
N PHE A 366 5.38 -10.45 17.36
CA PHE A 366 5.44 -8.99 17.46
C PHE A 366 6.75 -8.51 18.08
N PHE A 367 7.20 -9.16 19.15
CA PHE A 367 8.47 -8.87 19.81
C PHE A 367 9.66 -9.08 18.89
N LEU A 368 9.73 -10.23 18.19
CA LEU A 368 10.81 -10.51 17.24
C LEU A 368 10.83 -9.53 16.06
N ARG A 369 9.65 -9.02 15.64
CA ARG A 369 9.56 -7.92 14.66
C ARG A 369 10.17 -6.63 15.21
N MET A 370 9.84 -6.24 16.44
CA MET A 370 10.42 -5.05 17.08
C MET A 370 11.92 -5.21 17.30
N PHE A 371 12.36 -6.41 17.64
CA PHE A 371 13.75 -6.77 17.86
C PHE A 371 14.62 -6.54 16.61
N LYS A 372 14.07 -6.71 15.40
CA LYS A 372 14.75 -6.39 14.12
C LYS A 372 15.34 -4.97 14.10
N ASN A 373 14.63 -4.01 14.69
CA ASN A 373 14.99 -2.58 14.72
C ASN A 373 15.62 -2.14 16.05
N SER A 374 15.77 -3.05 17.01
CA SER A 374 16.37 -2.76 18.31
C SER A 374 17.88 -2.51 18.19
N SER A 375 18.51 -1.94 19.22
CA SER A 375 19.97 -1.77 19.29
C SER A 375 20.71 -3.05 19.72
N PHE A 376 20.01 -4.04 20.27
CA PHE A 376 20.62 -5.30 20.76
C PHE A 376 21.11 -6.21 19.62
N LEU A 377 22.22 -6.92 19.84
CA LEU A 377 22.90 -7.85 18.91
C LEU A 377 23.54 -7.22 17.65
N PRO A 378 24.54 -7.91 17.05
CA PRO A 378 25.11 -7.51 15.77
C PRO A 378 24.07 -7.45 14.65
N GLY A 379 24.17 -6.45 13.77
CA GLY A 379 23.13 -6.14 12.78
C GLY A 379 22.76 -7.29 11.82
N LYS A 380 23.69 -8.19 11.49
CA LYS A 380 23.38 -9.38 10.66
C LYS A 380 22.50 -10.39 11.40
N VAL A 381 22.85 -10.72 12.64
CA VAL A 381 22.13 -11.69 13.48
C VAL A 381 20.75 -11.16 13.84
N ARG A 382 20.67 -9.88 14.26
CA ARG A 382 19.41 -9.21 14.59
C ARG A 382 18.41 -9.21 13.43
N ARG A 383 18.86 -8.93 12.21
CA ARG A 383 18.01 -8.97 11.01
C ARG A 383 17.52 -10.37 10.70
N LEU A 384 18.42 -11.37 10.78
CA LEU A 384 18.05 -12.77 10.55
C LEU A 384 16.97 -13.23 11.55
N ILE A 385 17.16 -12.97 12.84
CA ILE A 385 16.19 -13.32 13.89
C ILE A 385 14.86 -12.59 13.67
N GLY A 386 14.91 -11.31 13.29
CA GLY A 386 13.73 -10.52 13.00
C GLY A 386 12.95 -10.99 11.76
N ASP A 387 13.65 -11.37 10.69
CA ASP A 387 13.05 -11.87 9.45
C ASP A 387 12.43 -13.27 9.64
N PHE A 388 13.06 -14.14 10.44
CA PHE A 388 12.51 -15.44 10.85
C PHE A 388 11.57 -15.35 12.07
N GLY A 389 11.20 -14.15 12.51
CA GLY A 389 10.45 -13.94 13.74
C GLY A 389 9.13 -14.70 13.79
N VAL A 390 8.37 -14.69 12.69
CA VAL A 390 7.09 -15.43 12.63
C VAL A 390 7.31 -16.95 12.64
N PRO A 391 8.13 -17.56 11.74
CA PRO A 391 8.44 -18.99 11.82
C PRO A 391 8.96 -19.46 13.19
N ILE A 392 9.87 -18.71 13.80
CA ILE A 392 10.41 -19.02 15.14
C ILE A 392 9.30 -19.03 16.19
N SER A 393 8.38 -18.07 16.13
CA SER A 393 7.27 -17.99 17.07
C SER A 393 6.33 -19.18 16.98
N ILE A 394 6.05 -19.62 15.75
CA ILE A 394 5.24 -20.82 15.47
C ILE A 394 5.93 -22.05 16.05
N PHE A 395 7.21 -22.22 15.77
CA PHE A 395 7.98 -23.38 16.22
C PHE A 395 8.01 -23.48 17.75
N ILE A 396 8.29 -22.37 18.44
CA ILE A 396 8.35 -22.34 19.91
C ILE A 396 6.99 -22.69 20.52
N MET A 397 5.91 -22.13 19.99
CA MET A 397 4.57 -22.38 20.54
C MET A 397 4.03 -23.76 20.16
N ALA A 398 4.44 -24.31 19.01
CA ALA A 398 4.11 -25.68 18.62
C ALA A 398 4.82 -26.69 19.51
N LEU A 399 6.08 -26.39 19.87
CA LEU A 399 6.87 -27.18 20.79
C LEU A 399 6.31 -27.11 22.21
N ALA A 400 5.81 -25.94 22.65
CA ALA A 400 5.09 -25.81 23.91
C ALA A 400 3.80 -26.67 23.93
N ASP A 401 3.00 -26.64 22.86
CA ASP A 401 1.81 -27.51 22.71
C ASP A 401 2.18 -29.00 22.69
N PHE A 402 3.30 -29.37 22.06
CA PHE A 402 3.78 -30.75 22.02
C PHE A 402 4.15 -31.30 23.41
N PHE A 403 4.74 -30.47 24.27
CA PHE A 403 5.10 -30.87 25.63
C PHE A 403 3.91 -30.93 26.59
N ILE A 404 2.77 -30.31 26.24
CA ILE A 404 1.54 -30.37 27.03
C ILE A 404 0.67 -31.51 26.50
N SER A 405 0.90 -32.74 26.99
CA SER A 405 0.12 -33.92 26.61
C SER A 405 -1.25 -34.00 27.26
N ASP A 406 -1.45 -33.30 28.37
CA ASP A 406 -2.56 -33.54 29.31
C ASP A 406 -3.82 -32.73 28.97
N THR A 407 -3.81 -31.95 27.88
CA THR A 407 -4.93 -31.09 27.49
C THR A 407 -5.11 -31.15 25.99
N TYR A 408 -6.35 -31.36 25.57
CA TYR A 408 -6.69 -31.33 24.15
C TYR A 408 -6.49 -29.92 23.57
N THR A 409 -5.94 -29.86 22.36
CA THR A 409 -5.89 -28.63 21.56
C THR A 409 -6.39 -28.90 20.15
N GLN A 410 -7.10 -27.94 19.57
CA GLN A 410 -7.64 -28.08 18.23
C GLN A 410 -6.51 -28.02 17.20
N LYS A 411 -6.10 -29.19 16.70
CA LYS A 411 -5.06 -29.33 15.67
C LYS A 411 -5.65 -29.30 14.27
N LEU A 412 -4.81 -28.92 13.30
CA LEU A 412 -5.18 -28.88 11.90
C LEU A 412 -5.36 -30.31 11.37
N SER A 413 -6.58 -30.66 10.96
CA SER A 413 -6.87 -31.96 10.34
C SER A 413 -6.64 -31.88 8.82
N VAL A 414 -5.45 -32.34 8.38
CA VAL A 414 -5.16 -32.50 6.95
C VAL A 414 -5.56 -33.92 6.52
N PRO A 415 -6.40 -34.10 5.49
CA PRO A 415 -6.75 -35.43 5.00
C PRO A 415 -5.51 -36.14 4.45
N LYS A 416 -5.41 -37.46 4.68
CA LYS A 416 -4.25 -38.29 4.27
C LYS A 416 -4.06 -38.38 2.75
N GLY A 417 -5.04 -37.96 1.94
CA GLY A 417 -4.97 -37.95 0.49
C GLY A 417 -5.96 -36.98 -0.16
N LEU A 418 -5.77 -36.74 -1.46
CA LEU A 418 -6.71 -35.98 -2.28
C LEU A 418 -7.90 -36.88 -2.63
N GLN A 419 -9.09 -36.53 -2.12
CA GLN A 419 -10.32 -37.19 -2.50
C GLN A 419 -11.34 -36.16 -3.02
N VAL A 420 -12.18 -36.57 -3.95
CA VAL A 420 -13.33 -35.77 -4.40
C VAL A 420 -14.38 -35.80 -3.29
N THR A 421 -15.19 -34.74 -3.16
CA THR A 421 -16.15 -34.57 -2.06
C THR A 421 -17.18 -35.69 -1.94
N ASN A 422 -17.46 -36.42 -3.02
CA ASN A 422 -18.11 -37.71 -2.98
C ASN A 422 -17.53 -38.63 -4.09
N SER A 423 -16.66 -39.57 -3.73
CA SER A 423 -15.96 -40.43 -4.68
C SER A 423 -16.86 -41.45 -5.38
N THR A 424 -18.05 -41.73 -4.82
CA THR A 424 -19.01 -42.68 -5.41
C THR A 424 -20.03 -42.01 -6.34
N ALA A 425 -20.29 -40.71 -6.18
CA ALA A 425 -21.27 -39.97 -6.98
C ALA A 425 -20.65 -39.06 -8.06
N ARG A 426 -19.35 -38.75 -7.99
CA ARG A 426 -18.76 -37.73 -8.85
C ARG A 426 -17.29 -37.96 -9.23
N GLY A 427 -16.98 -37.74 -10.51
CA GLY A 427 -15.62 -37.61 -11.05
C GLY A 427 -15.00 -36.21 -10.88
N TRP A 428 -13.72 -36.07 -11.23
CA TRP A 428 -12.99 -34.79 -11.14
C TRP A 428 -13.57 -33.71 -12.04
N PHE A 429 -13.97 -34.06 -13.27
CA PHE A 429 -14.60 -33.17 -14.24
C PHE A 429 -16.13 -33.16 -14.07
N ILE A 430 -16.74 -31.99 -14.17
CA ILE A 430 -18.21 -31.82 -14.10
C ILE A 430 -18.75 -31.59 -15.50
N HIS A 431 -19.74 -32.39 -15.90
CA HIS A 431 -20.38 -32.19 -17.18
C HIS A 431 -21.31 -30.95 -17.16
N PRO A 432 -21.16 -29.97 -18.07
CA PRO A 432 -21.96 -28.74 -18.06
C PRO A 432 -23.47 -28.95 -18.25
N MET A 433 -23.88 -30.09 -18.83
CA MET A 433 -25.30 -30.40 -19.05
C MET A 433 -25.96 -31.13 -17.88
N GLY A 434 -25.23 -31.36 -16.77
CA GLY A 434 -25.71 -32.14 -15.64
C GLY A 434 -25.06 -33.51 -15.53
N ASN A 435 -24.88 -33.99 -14.30
CA ASN A 435 -24.40 -35.36 -14.03
C ASN A 435 -25.58 -36.28 -13.64
N GLU A 436 -26.43 -35.86 -12.71
CA GLU A 436 -27.56 -36.67 -12.21
C GLU A 436 -28.91 -36.26 -12.83
N SER A 437 -29.07 -34.98 -13.17
CA SER A 437 -30.29 -34.44 -13.81
C SER A 437 -29.91 -33.45 -14.91
N PRO A 438 -30.68 -33.36 -16.02
CA PRO A 438 -30.39 -32.40 -17.07
C PRO A 438 -30.52 -30.98 -16.52
N PHE A 439 -29.44 -30.20 -16.61
CA PHE A 439 -29.43 -28.84 -16.11
C PHE A 439 -30.29 -27.95 -17.03
N PRO A 440 -31.21 -27.13 -16.50
CA PRO A 440 -32.13 -26.38 -17.33
C PRO A 440 -31.43 -25.27 -18.12
N ILE A 441 -31.73 -25.19 -19.43
CA ILE A 441 -31.11 -24.23 -20.36
C ILE A 441 -31.35 -22.78 -19.93
N TRP A 442 -32.55 -22.46 -19.45
CA TRP A 442 -32.86 -21.09 -18.98
C TRP A 442 -31.93 -20.67 -17.83
N MET A 443 -31.55 -21.61 -16.96
CA MET A 443 -30.65 -21.35 -15.84
C MET A 443 -29.19 -21.18 -16.29
N MET A 444 -28.80 -21.85 -17.39
CA MET A 444 -27.47 -21.65 -18.00
C MET A 444 -27.28 -20.18 -18.39
N PHE A 445 -28.29 -19.57 -19.03
CA PHE A 445 -28.26 -18.16 -19.38
C PHE A 445 -28.47 -17.24 -18.17
N ALA A 446 -29.42 -17.57 -17.28
CA ALA A 446 -29.68 -16.76 -16.07
C ALA A 446 -28.47 -16.68 -15.12
N SER A 447 -27.56 -17.67 -15.17
CA SER A 447 -26.33 -17.67 -14.38
C SER A 447 -25.36 -16.52 -14.68
N VAL A 448 -25.59 -15.74 -15.75
CA VAL A 448 -24.87 -14.49 -16.01
C VAL A 448 -25.04 -13.46 -14.87
N ILE A 449 -26.20 -13.43 -14.21
CA ILE A 449 -26.49 -12.49 -13.12
C ILE A 449 -25.59 -12.75 -11.90
N PRO A 450 -25.56 -13.97 -11.32
CA PRO A 450 -24.63 -14.27 -10.24
C PRO A 450 -23.17 -14.22 -10.70
N ALA A 451 -22.86 -14.54 -11.97
CA ALA A 451 -21.51 -14.39 -12.50
C ALA A 451 -21.05 -12.94 -12.54
N LEU A 452 -21.90 -11.99 -12.92
CA LEU A 452 -21.59 -10.56 -12.90
C LEU A 452 -21.30 -10.07 -11.48
N LEU A 453 -22.09 -10.51 -10.49
CA LEU A 453 -21.86 -10.18 -9.08
C LEU A 453 -20.51 -10.71 -8.58
N VAL A 454 -20.22 -11.99 -8.86
CA VAL A 454 -18.94 -12.62 -8.49
C VAL A 454 -17.77 -11.95 -9.21
N PHE A 455 -17.94 -11.58 -10.48
CA PHE A 455 -16.95 -10.87 -11.27
C PHE A 455 -16.62 -9.50 -10.66
N ILE A 456 -17.63 -8.70 -10.30
CA ILE A 456 -17.43 -7.38 -9.69
C ILE A 456 -16.68 -7.50 -8.36
N LEU A 457 -16.99 -8.53 -7.55
CA LEU A 457 -16.27 -8.81 -6.31
C LEU A 457 -14.80 -9.13 -6.56
N ILE A 458 -14.50 -10.08 -7.45
CA ILE A 458 -13.13 -10.47 -7.79
C ILE A 458 -12.37 -9.30 -8.41
N PHE A 459 -13.03 -8.52 -9.29
CA PHE A 459 -12.47 -7.34 -9.92
C PHE A 459 -12.07 -6.29 -8.88
N LEU A 460 -12.97 -5.87 -8.01
CA LEU A 460 -12.66 -4.87 -6.99
C LEU A 460 -11.57 -5.33 -6.03
N GLU A 461 -11.67 -6.55 -5.52
CA GLU A 461 -10.70 -7.06 -4.55
C GLU A 461 -9.30 -7.19 -5.17
N THR A 462 -9.21 -7.73 -6.39
CA THR A 462 -7.94 -7.89 -7.09
C THR A 462 -7.33 -6.55 -7.45
N GLN A 463 -8.11 -5.65 -8.06
CA GLN A 463 -7.58 -4.35 -8.50
C GLN A 463 -7.20 -3.44 -7.33
N ILE A 464 -8.00 -3.41 -6.26
CA ILE A 464 -7.64 -2.65 -5.05
C ILE A 464 -6.39 -3.24 -4.39
N THR A 465 -6.29 -4.56 -4.32
CA THR A 465 -5.09 -5.23 -3.77
C THR A 465 -3.84 -4.88 -4.58
N THR A 466 -3.90 -4.98 -5.92
CA THR A 466 -2.79 -4.59 -6.79
C THR A 466 -2.45 -3.11 -6.64
N LEU A 467 -3.43 -2.21 -6.49
CA LEU A 467 -3.20 -0.79 -6.21
C LEU A 467 -2.47 -0.55 -4.89
N ILE A 468 -2.91 -1.18 -3.80
CA ILE A 468 -2.30 -0.99 -2.47
C ILE A 468 -0.85 -1.45 -2.46
N VAL A 469 -0.54 -2.49 -3.22
CA VAL A 469 0.80 -3.06 -3.33
C VAL A 469 1.70 -2.24 -4.24
N SER A 470 1.16 -1.76 -5.37
CA SER A 470 1.86 -0.92 -6.36
C SER A 470 2.05 0.54 -5.93
N LYS A 471 1.68 0.87 -4.70
CA LYS A 471 1.87 2.18 -4.09
C LYS A 471 3.32 2.68 -4.25
N PRO A 472 3.53 3.94 -4.70
CA PRO A 472 4.86 4.47 -4.94
C PRO A 472 5.71 4.51 -3.65
N GLU A 473 5.08 4.59 -2.47
CA GLU A 473 5.77 4.57 -1.18
C GLU A 473 6.56 3.27 -0.93
N ARG A 474 6.22 2.18 -1.63
CA ARG A 474 6.89 0.87 -1.51
C ARG A 474 8.11 0.72 -2.42
N LYS A 475 8.39 1.66 -3.31
CA LYS A 475 9.56 1.65 -4.23
C LYS A 475 9.74 0.31 -4.97
N LEU A 476 8.67 -0.20 -5.59
CA LEU A 476 8.73 -1.39 -6.43
C LEU A 476 9.47 -1.10 -7.75
N VAL A 477 10.36 -2.00 -8.16
CA VAL A 477 11.33 -1.74 -9.25
C VAL A 477 10.86 -2.33 -10.59
N LYS A 478 10.16 -3.47 -10.57
CA LYS A 478 9.86 -4.23 -11.80
C LYS A 478 8.51 -3.92 -12.43
N GLY A 479 7.65 -3.15 -11.76
CA GLY A 479 6.36 -2.68 -12.28
C GLY A 479 5.25 -3.74 -12.23
N THR A 480 3.99 -3.31 -12.16
CA THR A 480 2.81 -4.19 -11.98
C THR A 480 1.97 -4.30 -13.25
N GLY A 481 1.21 -5.39 -13.40
CA GLY A 481 0.36 -5.64 -14.57
C GLY A 481 -1.10 -5.87 -14.19
N PHE A 482 -1.94 -4.84 -14.27
CA PHE A 482 -3.32 -4.87 -13.79
C PHE A 482 -4.28 -5.68 -14.68
N HIS A 483 -4.08 -5.67 -16.01
CA HIS A 483 -4.93 -6.39 -16.95
C HIS A 483 -4.59 -7.87 -16.99
N LEU A 484 -3.28 -8.18 -16.99
CA LEU A 484 -2.80 -9.55 -17.01
C LEU A 484 -3.09 -10.26 -15.67
N ASP A 485 -2.98 -9.58 -14.52
CA ASP A 485 -3.41 -10.15 -13.23
C ASP A 485 -4.90 -10.53 -13.22
N LEU A 486 -5.76 -9.62 -13.72
CA LEU A 486 -7.20 -9.85 -13.76
C LEU A 486 -7.55 -11.03 -14.66
N LEU A 487 -6.97 -11.09 -15.86
CA LEU A 487 -7.20 -12.17 -16.81
C LEU A 487 -6.83 -13.52 -16.21
N LEU A 488 -5.64 -13.63 -15.63
CA LEU A 488 -5.14 -14.88 -15.06
C LEU A 488 -5.98 -15.35 -13.88
N ILE A 489 -6.28 -14.47 -12.92
CA ILE A 489 -7.05 -14.84 -11.71
C ILE A 489 -8.45 -15.30 -12.08
N VAL A 490 -9.17 -14.54 -12.90
CA VAL A 490 -10.57 -14.86 -13.24
C VAL A 490 -10.64 -16.06 -14.20
N ALA A 491 -9.75 -16.14 -15.20
CA ALA A 491 -9.74 -17.27 -16.13
C ALA A 491 -9.39 -18.58 -15.41
N MET A 492 -8.37 -18.57 -14.54
CA MET A 492 -8.04 -19.75 -13.73
C MET A 492 -9.16 -20.10 -12.75
N GLY A 493 -9.81 -19.12 -12.13
CA GLY A 493 -10.98 -19.34 -11.28
C GLY A 493 -12.17 -19.95 -12.04
N GLY A 494 -12.40 -19.51 -13.29
CA GLY A 494 -13.43 -20.06 -14.17
C GLY A 494 -13.11 -21.50 -14.62
N LEU A 495 -11.87 -21.78 -15.01
CA LEU A 495 -11.42 -23.13 -15.35
C LEU A 495 -11.45 -24.06 -14.14
N ALA A 496 -11.11 -23.56 -12.94
CA ALA A 496 -11.19 -24.31 -11.70
C ALA A 496 -12.65 -24.73 -11.38
N ALA A 497 -13.64 -23.94 -11.81
CA ALA A 497 -15.05 -24.29 -11.65
C ALA A 497 -15.43 -25.58 -12.40
N LEU A 498 -14.79 -25.90 -13.54
CA LEU A 498 -14.99 -27.16 -14.30
C LEU A 498 -14.59 -28.40 -13.49
N PHE A 499 -13.63 -28.23 -12.58
CA PHE A 499 -13.20 -29.26 -11.65
C PHE A 499 -13.93 -29.17 -10.29
N GLY A 500 -14.93 -28.29 -10.19
CA GLY A 500 -15.74 -28.04 -8.99
C GLY A 500 -14.99 -27.36 -7.86
N MET A 501 -13.83 -26.78 -8.17
CA MET A 501 -13.01 -26.04 -7.24
C MET A 501 -13.59 -24.65 -7.01
N PRO A 502 -13.19 -23.97 -5.91
CA PRO A 502 -13.63 -22.62 -5.67
C PRO A 502 -12.97 -21.59 -6.57
N TRP A 503 -13.74 -20.54 -6.88
CA TRP A 503 -13.22 -19.34 -7.51
C TRP A 503 -12.24 -18.66 -6.55
N LEU A 504 -11.17 -18.09 -7.11
CA LEU A 504 -10.11 -17.46 -6.36
C LEU A 504 -10.06 -15.95 -6.67
N SER A 505 -9.59 -15.15 -5.72
CA SER A 505 -9.28 -13.73 -5.88
C SER A 505 -7.97 -13.41 -5.14
N ALA A 506 -7.33 -12.29 -5.48
CA ALA A 506 -6.13 -11.84 -4.78
C ALA A 506 -6.48 -11.30 -3.39
N THR A 507 -5.93 -11.91 -2.34
CA THR A 507 -6.25 -11.53 -0.95
C THR A 507 -5.42 -10.36 -0.44
N THR A 508 -6.09 -9.29 0.03
CA THR A 508 -5.42 -8.03 0.42
C THR A 508 -4.46 -8.17 1.59
N VAL A 509 -4.92 -8.73 2.72
CA VAL A 509 -4.10 -8.83 3.96
C VAL A 509 -2.84 -9.67 3.71
N ARG A 510 -2.97 -10.80 3.02
CA ARG A 510 -1.81 -11.65 2.73
C ARG A 510 -0.84 -11.01 1.76
N THR A 511 -1.35 -10.43 0.68
CA THR A 511 -0.50 -9.78 -0.32
C THR A 511 0.29 -8.63 0.32
N ILE A 512 -0.33 -7.88 1.22
CA ILE A 512 0.34 -6.83 2.00
C ILE A 512 1.38 -7.41 2.96
N THR A 513 1.05 -8.46 3.73
CA THR A 513 2.02 -9.06 4.67
C THR A 513 3.19 -9.73 3.96
N HIS A 514 2.97 -10.29 2.77
CA HIS A 514 4.05 -10.83 1.94
C HIS A 514 4.94 -9.73 1.37
N ALA A 515 4.36 -8.65 0.84
CA ALA A 515 5.13 -7.47 0.42
C ALA A 515 5.97 -6.91 1.60
N ASN A 516 5.37 -6.82 2.78
CA ASN A 516 6.04 -6.34 3.99
C ASN A 516 7.19 -7.28 4.42
N ALA A 517 7.01 -8.60 4.31
CA ALA A 517 8.07 -9.57 4.61
C ALA A 517 9.25 -9.46 3.63
N LEU A 518 8.98 -9.05 2.39
CA LEU A 518 9.98 -8.83 1.34
C LEU A 518 10.58 -7.42 1.34
N THR A 519 10.09 -6.52 2.20
CA THR A 519 10.55 -5.13 2.27
C THR A 519 11.90 -5.03 2.98
N VAL A 520 12.85 -4.33 2.36
CA VAL A 520 14.16 -4.04 2.92
C VAL A 520 14.19 -2.58 3.41
N MET A 521 14.51 -2.40 4.69
CA MET A 521 14.66 -1.09 5.32
C MET A 521 16.12 -0.63 5.28
N SER A 522 16.36 0.69 5.24
CA SER A 522 17.69 1.30 5.19
C SER A 522 18.60 0.86 6.34
N LYS A 523 19.90 0.70 6.03
CA LYS A 523 20.92 0.18 6.96
C LYS A 523 21.50 1.26 7.87
N THR A 524 21.38 2.52 7.51
CA THR A 524 22.05 3.67 8.14
C THR A 524 21.16 4.89 7.98
N SER A 525 20.50 5.25 9.07
CA SER A 525 19.90 6.56 9.25
C SER A 525 20.75 7.26 10.30
N ALA A 526 21.01 8.56 10.16
CA ALA A 526 21.65 9.33 11.20
C ALA A 526 20.84 9.19 12.53
N PRO A 527 21.47 9.33 13.72
CA PRO A 527 20.74 9.22 14.98
C PRO A 527 19.53 10.17 15.00
N GLY A 528 18.32 9.61 15.08
CA GLY A 528 17.06 10.37 15.08
C GLY A 528 16.25 10.32 13.78
N GLU A 529 16.81 9.86 12.66
CA GLU A 529 16.09 9.76 11.39
C GLU A 529 15.37 8.39 11.25
N LYS A 530 14.11 8.39 10.81
CA LYS A 530 13.30 7.17 10.67
C LYS A 530 13.85 6.28 9.55
N SER A 531 13.86 4.97 9.78
CA SER A 531 14.27 3.99 8.77
C SER A 531 13.39 4.08 7.52
N GLN A 532 13.98 4.43 6.38
CA GLN A 532 13.26 4.50 5.10
C GLN A 532 13.24 3.14 4.38
N ILE A 533 12.18 2.91 3.60
CA ILE A 533 12.10 1.75 2.69
C ILE A 533 13.10 1.97 1.54
N LEU A 534 13.98 0.99 1.31
CA LEU A 534 14.92 1.00 0.18
C LEU A 534 14.26 0.37 -1.05
N GLU A 535 13.86 -0.88 -0.92
CA GLU A 535 13.30 -1.69 -2.00
C GLU A 535 12.46 -2.84 -1.43
N VAL A 536 11.61 -3.42 -2.27
CA VAL A 536 10.89 -4.67 -1.98
C VAL A 536 11.40 -5.74 -2.95
N LYS A 537 11.86 -6.88 -2.41
CA LYS A 537 12.36 -7.98 -3.23
C LYS A 537 11.21 -8.67 -3.96
N GLU A 538 11.16 -8.54 -5.27
CA GLU A 538 10.16 -9.17 -6.13
C GLU A 538 10.62 -10.57 -6.55
N GLN A 539 9.87 -11.59 -6.14
CA GLN A 539 10.21 -12.99 -6.39
C GLN A 539 8.95 -13.83 -6.69
N ARG A 540 9.13 -14.96 -7.40
CA ARG A 540 8.05 -15.87 -7.85
C ARG A 540 8.10 -17.27 -7.20
N ILE A 541 9.17 -17.63 -6.50
CA ILE A 541 9.41 -18.98 -6.00
C ILE A 541 8.75 -19.22 -4.64
N SER A 542 8.37 -18.17 -3.90
CA SER A 542 7.76 -18.30 -2.57
C SER A 542 6.44 -19.04 -2.55
N GLY A 543 5.74 -19.10 -3.68
CA GLY A 543 4.50 -19.87 -3.80
C GLY A 543 4.72 -21.38 -3.84
N LEU A 544 5.95 -21.88 -4.05
CA LEU A 544 6.20 -23.26 -4.51
C LEU A 544 6.52 -24.28 -3.39
N LEU A 545 6.90 -23.84 -2.18
CA LEU A 545 7.41 -24.75 -1.12
C LEU A 545 6.34 -25.14 -0.09
N PHE A 546 6.27 -26.44 0.22
CA PHE A 546 5.36 -27.08 1.19
C PHE A 546 6.09 -27.47 2.48
N ILE A 547 5.57 -27.13 3.67
CA ILE A 547 6.12 -27.53 5.00
C ILE A 547 4.98 -27.86 6.01
N PRO A 548 5.09 -28.79 6.98
CA PRO A 548 3.98 -29.16 7.88
C PRO A 548 3.67 -28.15 9.03
N LEU A 549 2.50 -28.27 9.69
CA LEU A 549 1.85 -27.19 10.49
C LEU A 549 1.37 -27.49 11.94
N ALA A 550 1.46 -26.47 12.81
CA ALA A 550 0.62 -26.21 14.01
C ALA A 550 0.70 -24.70 14.42
N VAL A 551 -0.26 -24.16 15.21
CA VAL A 551 -0.29 -22.81 15.88
C VAL A 551 -0.68 -21.55 15.06
N LEU A 552 -1.84 -21.56 14.39
CA LEU A 552 -2.17 -20.56 13.37
C LEU A 552 -2.94 -19.30 13.82
N PHE A 553 -3.72 -19.34 14.92
CA PHE A 553 -4.56 -18.20 15.30
C PHE A 553 -3.78 -16.97 15.77
N GLY A 554 -2.66 -17.16 16.47
CA GLY A 554 -1.81 -16.02 16.89
C GLY A 554 -1.15 -15.32 15.69
N ILE A 555 -0.81 -16.08 14.64
CA ILE A 555 -0.30 -15.53 13.37
C ILE A 555 -1.38 -14.71 12.68
N PHE A 556 -2.64 -15.13 12.73
CA PHE A 556 -3.74 -14.37 12.14
C PHE A 556 -3.92 -13.01 12.80
N LEU A 557 -3.90 -12.98 14.15
CA LEU A 557 -3.94 -11.72 14.87
C LEU A 557 -2.73 -10.84 14.48
N TYR A 558 -1.54 -11.44 14.39
CA TYR A 558 -0.33 -10.74 13.94
C TYR A 558 -0.51 -10.16 12.52
N MET A 559 -1.01 -10.92 11.56
CA MET A 559 -1.25 -10.44 10.19
C MET A 559 -2.30 -9.32 10.14
N GLY A 560 -3.39 -9.46 10.89
CA GLY A 560 -4.42 -8.43 11.00
C GLY A 560 -3.84 -7.11 11.51
N VAL A 561 -3.14 -7.14 12.64
CA VAL A 561 -2.52 -5.94 13.24
C VAL A 561 -1.43 -5.36 12.33
N THR A 562 -0.57 -6.22 11.77
CA THR A 562 0.55 -5.74 10.95
C THR A 562 0.13 -5.19 9.59
N SER A 563 -1.04 -5.56 9.09
CA SER A 563 -1.63 -5.00 7.88
C SER A 563 -2.19 -3.58 8.07
N LEU A 564 -2.45 -3.15 9.33
CA LEU A 564 -2.86 -1.78 9.64
C LEU A 564 -1.71 -0.77 9.52
N PHE A 565 -0.47 -1.23 9.70
CA PHE A 565 0.70 -0.38 9.56
C PHE A 565 0.92 0.04 8.10
N GLY A 566 1.06 1.35 7.85
CA GLY A 566 1.19 1.93 6.52
C GLY A 566 -0.14 2.37 5.88
N ILE A 567 -1.25 2.34 6.63
CA ILE A 567 -2.52 2.95 6.24
C ILE A 567 -2.63 4.33 6.89
N GLN A 568 -2.70 5.42 6.11
CA GLN A 568 -2.74 6.78 6.68
C GLN A 568 -4.02 7.03 7.48
N LEU A 569 -5.15 6.40 7.11
CA LEU A 569 -6.35 6.38 7.93
C LEU A 569 -6.07 5.88 9.36
N PHE A 570 -5.32 4.78 9.52
CA PHE A 570 -4.99 4.26 10.85
C PHE A 570 -4.09 5.22 11.62
N ASP A 571 -3.06 5.78 10.96
CA ASP A 571 -2.17 6.76 11.58
C ASP A 571 -2.96 8.00 12.05
N ARG A 572 -3.91 8.48 11.25
CA ARG A 572 -4.79 9.61 11.61
C ARG A 572 -5.80 9.29 12.69
N ILE A 573 -6.29 8.05 12.76
CA ILE A 573 -7.10 7.58 13.90
C ILE A 573 -6.26 7.63 15.18
N LEU A 574 -4.99 7.21 15.14
CA LEU A 574 -4.09 7.33 16.29
C LEU A 574 -3.80 8.80 16.64
N LEU A 575 -3.73 9.70 15.65
CA LEU A 575 -3.58 11.14 15.89
C LEU A 575 -4.78 11.78 16.59
N LEU A 576 -6.00 11.22 16.47
CA LEU A 576 -7.16 11.70 17.27
C LEU A 576 -6.91 11.52 18.78
N LEU A 577 -6.12 10.52 19.16
CA LEU A 577 -5.80 10.20 20.56
C LEU A 577 -4.51 10.87 21.04
N LYS A 578 -3.73 11.48 20.13
CA LYS A 578 -2.46 12.14 20.47
C LYS A 578 -2.65 13.65 20.62
N PRO A 579 -1.99 14.30 21.59
CA PRO A 579 -1.99 15.75 21.67
C PRO A 579 -1.34 16.37 20.42
N PRO A 580 -1.79 17.55 19.95
CA PRO A 580 -1.22 18.25 18.79
C PRO A 580 0.29 18.48 18.85
N LYS A 581 0.85 18.57 20.08
CA LYS A 581 2.29 18.73 20.33
C LYS A 581 3.15 17.55 19.84
N TYR A 582 2.56 16.36 19.72
CA TYR A 582 3.25 15.14 19.30
C TYR A 582 2.91 14.73 17.86
N HIS A 583 2.31 15.63 17.09
CA HIS A 583 2.00 15.33 15.70
C HIS A 583 3.29 15.29 14.85
N PRO A 584 3.40 14.35 13.90
CA PRO A 584 4.57 14.23 13.04
C PRO A 584 4.59 15.29 11.93
N ASP A 585 5.77 15.54 11.38
CA ASP A 585 6.00 16.46 10.24
C ASP A 585 5.56 15.86 8.90
N GLU A 586 4.31 15.43 8.82
CA GLU A 586 3.71 14.89 7.59
C GLU A 586 2.84 15.97 6.91
N PRO A 587 2.72 15.99 5.57
CA PRO A 587 2.01 17.04 4.84
C PRO A 587 0.53 17.17 5.23
N TYR A 588 -0.14 16.07 5.60
CA TYR A 588 -1.52 16.09 6.10
C TYR A 588 -1.65 16.59 7.55
N VAL A 589 -0.56 16.95 8.21
CA VAL A 589 -0.53 17.58 9.54
C VAL A 589 -0.05 19.02 9.42
N THR A 590 0.97 19.26 8.61
CA THR A 590 1.63 20.58 8.51
C THR A 590 0.88 21.53 7.57
N GLN A 591 0.28 21.02 6.49
CA GLN A 591 -0.38 21.86 5.47
C GLN A 591 -1.89 22.03 5.69
N VAL A 592 -2.50 21.25 6.58
CA VAL A 592 -3.95 21.31 6.87
C VAL A 592 -4.21 21.53 8.35
N LYS A 593 -5.24 22.31 8.66
CA LYS A 593 -5.64 22.58 10.04
C LYS A 593 -6.06 21.28 10.75
N THR A 594 -5.60 21.08 11.99
CA THR A 594 -5.86 19.87 12.80
C THR A 594 -7.35 19.48 12.86
N TRP A 595 -8.24 20.44 13.09
CA TRP A 595 -9.69 20.18 13.11
C TRP A 595 -10.23 19.68 11.76
N ARG A 596 -9.73 20.21 10.64
CA ARG A 596 -10.11 19.79 9.29
C ARG A 596 -9.64 18.36 9.00
N MET A 597 -8.41 18.02 9.41
CA MET A 597 -7.91 16.65 9.35
C MET A 597 -8.81 15.69 10.15
N HIS A 598 -9.20 16.05 11.37
CA HIS A 598 -10.08 15.23 12.20
C HIS A 598 -11.48 15.06 11.59
N LEU A 599 -12.05 16.13 11.01
CA LEU A 599 -13.34 16.07 10.31
C LEU A 599 -13.29 15.11 9.10
N PHE A 600 -12.19 15.13 8.35
CA PHE A 600 -11.98 14.20 7.24
C PHE A 600 -11.91 12.74 7.73
N THR A 601 -11.10 12.49 8.76
CA THR A 601 -10.95 11.16 9.36
C THR A 601 -12.27 10.67 9.94
N PHE A 602 -13.05 11.54 10.59
CA PHE A 602 -14.38 11.22 11.10
C PHE A 602 -15.34 10.81 9.98
N THR A 603 -15.29 11.50 8.84
CA THR A 603 -16.07 11.12 7.66
C THR A 603 -15.69 9.71 7.18
N GLN A 604 -14.39 9.37 7.14
CA GLN A 604 -13.94 8.01 6.79
C GLN A 604 -14.43 6.95 7.78
N ILE A 605 -14.41 7.25 9.09
CA ILE A 605 -14.92 6.34 10.13
C ILE A 605 -16.42 6.08 9.93
N ILE A 606 -17.23 7.10 9.61
CA ILE A 606 -18.66 6.92 9.31
C ILE A 606 -18.85 5.94 8.14
N PHE A 607 -18.11 6.13 7.04
CA PHE A 607 -18.20 5.20 5.90
C PHE A 607 -17.77 3.79 6.25
N LEU A 608 -16.74 3.65 7.08
CA LEU A 608 -16.30 2.35 7.58
C LEU A 608 -17.40 1.67 8.41
N VAL A 609 -18.10 2.41 9.28
CA VAL A 609 -19.23 1.89 10.07
C VAL A 609 -20.37 1.44 9.15
N VAL A 610 -20.71 2.24 8.13
CA VAL A 610 -21.73 1.85 7.13
C VAL A 610 -21.36 0.54 6.44
N LEU A 611 -20.11 0.40 5.99
CA LEU A 611 -19.63 -0.83 5.36
C LEU A 611 -19.67 -2.02 6.33
N TRP A 612 -19.33 -1.80 7.61
CA TRP A 612 -19.40 -2.84 8.65
C TRP A 612 -20.84 -3.32 8.90
N VAL A 613 -21.80 -2.39 8.95
CA VAL A 613 -23.22 -2.71 9.11
C VAL A 613 -23.72 -3.51 7.91
N VAL A 614 -23.46 -3.05 6.68
CA VAL A 614 -23.84 -3.77 5.45
C VAL A 614 -23.24 -5.18 5.46
N LYS A 615 -21.96 -5.31 5.81
CA LYS A 615 -21.26 -6.60 5.92
C LYS A 615 -21.91 -7.55 6.95
N SER A 616 -22.47 -7.02 8.02
CA SER A 616 -23.05 -7.81 9.11
C SER A 616 -24.47 -8.31 8.80
N THR A 617 -25.12 -7.76 7.77
CA THR A 617 -26.45 -8.16 7.31
C THR A 617 -26.40 -9.16 6.14
N PRO A 618 -27.51 -9.85 5.83
CA PRO A 618 -27.63 -10.64 4.60
C PRO A 618 -27.38 -9.83 3.32
N ALA A 619 -27.48 -8.50 3.38
CA ALA A 619 -27.11 -7.58 2.31
C ALA A 619 -25.58 -7.44 2.10
N SER A 620 -24.76 -8.29 2.73
CA SER A 620 -23.30 -8.35 2.50
C SER A 620 -22.89 -8.50 1.03
N LEU A 621 -23.77 -9.05 0.17
CA LEU A 621 -23.59 -9.09 -1.29
C LEU A 621 -23.49 -7.69 -1.93
N ALA A 622 -24.07 -6.67 -1.29
CA ALA A 622 -24.06 -5.29 -1.77
C ALA A 622 -22.79 -4.52 -1.42
N LEU A 623 -21.94 -5.06 -0.54
CA LEU A 623 -20.67 -4.47 -0.10
C LEU A 623 -19.81 -3.87 -1.23
N PRO A 624 -19.55 -4.56 -2.36
CA PRO A 624 -18.79 -3.98 -3.48
C PRO A 624 -19.43 -2.71 -4.06
N PHE A 625 -20.76 -2.64 -4.16
CA PHE A 625 -21.45 -1.47 -4.69
C PHE A 625 -21.40 -0.30 -3.71
N VAL A 626 -21.56 -0.57 -2.41
CA VAL A 626 -21.40 0.44 -1.35
C VAL A 626 -19.97 0.98 -1.32
N LEU A 627 -18.97 0.12 -1.58
CA LEU A 627 -17.58 0.55 -1.71
C LEU A 627 -17.38 1.45 -2.94
N ILE A 628 -17.94 1.08 -4.09
CA ILE A 628 -17.88 1.92 -5.31
C ILE A 628 -18.55 3.28 -5.06
N LEU A 629 -19.63 3.33 -4.28
CA LEU A 629 -20.33 4.58 -3.94
C LEU A 629 -19.43 5.59 -3.19
N THR A 630 -18.36 5.13 -2.54
CA THR A 630 -17.37 6.04 -1.94
C THR A 630 -16.61 6.88 -2.97
N VAL A 631 -16.51 6.42 -4.22
CA VAL A 631 -15.83 7.13 -5.32
C VAL A 631 -16.55 8.42 -5.71
N PRO A 632 -17.84 8.42 -6.11
CA PRO A 632 -18.56 9.65 -6.41
C PRO A 632 -18.69 10.55 -5.17
N LEU A 633 -18.83 9.97 -3.98
CA LEU A 633 -18.82 10.76 -2.75
C LEU A 633 -17.49 11.53 -2.58
N ARG A 634 -16.34 10.87 -2.74
CA ARG A 634 -15.05 11.57 -2.67
C ARG A 634 -14.94 12.64 -3.76
N ARG A 635 -15.44 12.37 -4.96
CA ARG A 635 -15.25 13.26 -6.11
C ARG A 635 -16.19 14.46 -6.15
N PHE A 636 -17.41 14.32 -5.63
CA PHE A 636 -18.44 15.36 -5.74
C PHE A 636 -18.83 15.98 -4.40
N LEU A 637 -18.75 15.23 -3.29
CA LEU A 637 -19.21 15.70 -1.99
C LEU A 637 -18.08 16.30 -1.15
N LEU A 638 -16.91 15.66 -1.10
CA LEU A 638 -15.76 16.18 -0.34
C LEU A 638 -15.21 17.52 -0.86
N PRO A 639 -15.15 17.82 -2.17
CA PRO A 639 -14.68 19.12 -2.66
C PRO A 639 -15.62 20.28 -2.33
N LYS A 640 -16.87 19.99 -1.91
CA LYS A 640 -17.78 21.03 -1.39
C LYS A 640 -17.44 21.43 0.05
N ILE A 641 -16.75 20.56 0.78
CA ILE A 641 -16.44 20.74 2.22
C ILE A 641 -14.97 21.16 2.41
N PHE A 642 -14.06 20.61 1.60
CA PHE A 642 -12.61 20.79 1.70
C PHE A 642 -12.04 21.42 0.43
N ARG A 643 -10.96 22.20 0.57
CA ARG A 643 -10.26 22.78 -0.59
C ARG A 643 -9.46 21.70 -1.32
N GLU A 644 -9.19 21.91 -2.61
CA GLU A 644 -8.41 20.94 -3.41
C GLU A 644 -7.01 20.69 -2.85
N ILE A 645 -6.37 21.71 -2.28
CA ILE A 645 -5.05 21.58 -1.64
C ILE A 645 -5.16 20.65 -0.43
N GLU A 646 -6.17 20.86 0.44
CA GLU A 646 -6.41 20.01 1.61
C GLU A 646 -6.66 18.54 1.21
N LEU A 647 -7.39 18.30 0.12
CA LEU A 647 -7.68 16.96 -0.40
C LEU A 647 -6.52 16.31 -1.17
N LYS A 648 -5.48 17.06 -1.50
CA LYS A 648 -4.22 16.53 -2.07
C LYS A 648 -3.25 16.13 -0.97
N CYS A 649 -3.24 16.86 0.15
CA CYS A 649 -2.42 16.54 1.31
C CYS A 649 -2.90 15.26 2.02
N VAL A 650 -4.20 14.99 1.99
CA VAL A 650 -4.91 13.92 2.73
C VAL A 650 -5.46 12.84 1.78
#